data_AF-A0A7S4SCH7-F1
#
_entry.id   AF-A0A7S4SCH7-F1
#
_cell.length_a   1.000
_cell.length_b   1.000
_cell.length_c   1.000
_cell.angle_alpha   90.00
_cell.angle_beta   90.00
_cell.angle_gamma   90.00
#
_symmetry.space_group_name_H-M   'P 1'
#
loop_
_entity.id
_entity.type
_entity.pdbx_description
1 polymer ?
#
loop_
_entity_poly.entity_id
_entity_poly.type
_entity_poly.pdbx_seq_one_letter_code
_entity_poly.pdbx_strand_id
1 'polypeptide(L)'
;MTNSTVPAPPRYKAIAFDPKSPATLLLPNNSTTTTTTTTTTESTTTFETFLSHDGVGSNPNETSALLLILDAYESHFKTSLSMENSYESDDEEEEQYKAEQRLKLSKKYRSYLQSCMEQWEQRLSSPSSMEEEEEKDEEGEEYHLELLKLMYAITHLSEIYLLQRPSSTSTSLLGGSDMDTPGSVTSDTVRYLRLHHMTSPYDDFQEEEENTSSKEDVIEQMLSSSQPEYYPNDLYWKLLRKLTLRGCLEDVWAIVSRHSACRRCVATMDKEEEGGGEYYDTIKQDRDAFAILHALLISAPLPGGRNDALDDCLGTIKQEGEEAEEMLMEGITTTSYKLWDQDVTNDDDVDDDGNKNTKVLPTTNRFNPHLASSLHKHWMDSVRNAVSSPPLSQLCKRIPRLYRDVLSIILGESTSLSASVVENAESWSEALASELLYQRPHLRPSDVHVRSARHMEQFGVLKRKSDDESSNSGGFEEIVLSVMKGNAGRVVEALHDLGGGSGAALPATMTALLCNLLTEANQIQPSISSTTESFNIQTELLLLASHSILSSFSTQNHSEVGVRLATRLLLPFAFPPTPSFSSKKDDSSFLRITHQLATILDTHMPNNDADTKHLLKLVTPLIVKHGSKVMLDACENLIRCRFQYYMKDNRPGGAIYWLLRGMELNALLPRAKNDGEKQKNNKEQQRYYSGVVSSNSPSKRHFTLFCTSTASNLLKALVANTSVNEVVCYLNIAQEIIQSIQDDDEKIDNEMNDTATTGKEHIRISTIVSHYREVQLLHCIVNIALGMMKQKDKEVGVHVIRCLEERVLATEEERFHGTMNNSAVLTLAHPIMYDDLLCLAYAILEGEEELESGAIAEEDDGSSTNITATAFNVHGIHILMARLSQLIEWEHFEIKRLSSSAEQEEDENDEDEGNSMMHDDDENNKMNNSQNEKDVDTTKLTYTVPQMRLSLCKGLARAFVSENSLKQQKNDYSMMSEDVQELNASFIALGREEKNLELMLAPPTM
;
A
#
# COMPACT_ATOMS: atom_id res chain seq x y z
N MET A 1 -24.86 61.78 -15.18
CA MET A 1 -23.40 61.96 -15.05
C MET A 1 -22.89 60.78 -14.24
N THR A 2 -22.38 59.77 -14.95
CA THR A 2 -21.95 58.47 -14.42
C THR A 2 -20.44 58.40 -14.52
N ASN A 3 -19.74 58.25 -13.39
CA ASN A 3 -18.33 57.86 -13.37
C ASN A 3 -18.22 56.46 -12.76
N SER A 4 -18.09 55.48 -13.65
CA SER A 4 -17.62 54.13 -13.37
C SER A 4 -16.09 54.18 -13.39
N THR A 5 -15.45 53.75 -12.30
CA THR A 5 -14.02 53.46 -12.26
C THR A 5 -13.86 51.95 -12.15
N VAL A 6 -13.33 51.35 -13.20
CA VAL A 6 -13.00 49.92 -13.30
C VAL A 6 -11.69 49.68 -12.54
N PRO A 7 -11.60 48.72 -11.60
CA PRO A 7 -10.35 48.35 -10.97
C PRO A 7 -9.48 47.56 -11.97
N ALA A 8 -8.20 47.88 -12.03
CA ALA A 8 -7.23 47.19 -12.88
C ALA A 8 -7.04 45.73 -12.43
N PRO A 9 -6.82 44.79 -13.37
CA PRO A 9 -6.58 43.39 -13.03
C PRO A 9 -5.23 43.21 -12.30
N PRO A 10 -5.11 42.25 -11.37
CA PRO A 10 -3.87 41.96 -10.68
C PRO A 10 -2.80 41.49 -11.67
N ARG A 11 -1.61 42.11 -11.61
CA ARG A 11 -0.43 41.66 -12.35
C ARG A 11 0.22 40.51 -11.59
N TYR A 12 0.06 39.28 -12.07
CA TYR A 12 0.83 38.13 -11.61
C TYR A 12 2.25 38.21 -12.16
N LYS A 13 3.25 38.14 -11.27
CA LYS A 13 4.66 38.01 -11.63
C LYS A 13 4.99 36.51 -11.49
N ALA A 14 5.52 35.89 -12.53
CA ALA A 14 5.97 34.50 -12.46
C ALA A 14 7.04 34.37 -11.37
N ILE A 15 6.78 33.56 -10.35
CA ILE A 15 7.75 33.18 -9.32
C ILE A 15 8.57 32.04 -9.91
N ALA A 16 9.90 32.19 -9.92
CA ALA A 16 10.81 31.16 -10.39
C ALA A 16 10.73 29.94 -9.46
N PHE A 17 10.66 28.75 -10.07
CA PHE A 17 10.67 27.45 -9.40
C PHE A 17 11.99 27.25 -8.65
N ASP A 18 11.94 27.10 -7.31
CA ASP A 18 13.08 26.69 -6.49
C ASP A 18 12.95 25.19 -6.16
N PRO A 19 13.83 24.32 -6.68
CA PRO A 19 13.78 22.87 -6.45
C PRO A 19 14.10 22.43 -5.01
N LYS A 20 14.42 23.35 -4.09
CA LYS A 20 14.75 23.00 -2.68
C LYS A 20 13.62 23.22 -1.67
N SER A 21 12.47 23.79 -2.06
CA SER A 21 11.35 24.04 -1.14
C SER A 21 10.00 23.94 -1.87
N PRO A 22 9.44 22.74 -2.06
CA PRO A 22 8.12 22.56 -2.68
C PRO A 22 6.94 22.99 -1.79
N ALA A 23 7.16 23.31 -0.51
CA ALA A 23 6.09 23.61 0.47
C ALA A 23 5.53 25.05 0.41
N THR A 24 6.10 25.96 -0.39
CA THR A 24 5.74 27.40 -0.36
C THR A 24 4.51 27.77 -1.22
N LEU A 25 3.67 26.81 -1.62
CA LEU A 25 2.55 27.05 -2.56
C LEU A 25 1.20 27.37 -1.89
N LEU A 26 1.11 27.42 -0.56
CA LEU A 26 -0.15 27.65 0.16
C LEU A 26 -0.05 28.74 1.22
N LEU A 27 0.06 30.01 0.81
CA LEU A 27 -0.34 31.12 1.69
C LEU A 27 -1.02 32.24 0.87
N PRO A 28 -2.23 32.69 1.24
CA PRO A 28 -2.72 34.02 0.88
C PRO A 28 -1.88 35.07 1.62
N ASN A 29 -1.30 36.02 0.89
CA ASN A 29 -0.57 37.16 1.44
C ASN A 29 -1.47 38.01 2.36
N ASN A 30 -1.31 37.91 3.67
CA ASN A 30 -1.75 38.92 4.62
C ASN A 30 -0.53 39.70 5.14
N SER A 31 -0.37 40.90 4.58
CA SER A 31 0.21 42.13 5.15
C SER A 31 1.49 42.09 6.00
N THR A 32 2.53 42.72 5.44
CA THR A 32 3.42 43.72 6.07
C THR A 32 3.59 43.68 7.59
N THR A 33 4.79 43.34 8.06
CA THR A 33 5.27 43.84 9.36
C THR A 33 6.78 44.03 9.36
N THR A 34 7.15 45.25 9.73
CA THR A 34 8.49 45.77 9.99
C THR A 34 9.08 45.10 11.23
N THR A 35 10.30 44.59 11.09
CA THR A 35 11.19 44.11 12.15
C THR A 35 11.55 45.20 13.16
N THR A 36 11.29 44.95 14.44
CA THR A 36 12.05 45.53 15.56
C THR A 36 12.24 44.46 16.63
N THR A 37 13.50 44.07 16.80
CA THR A 37 14.00 43.09 17.77
C THR A 37 14.13 43.70 19.17
N THR A 38 13.51 43.10 20.17
CA THR A 38 13.91 43.21 21.58
C THR A 38 13.74 41.86 22.28
N THR A 39 14.84 41.38 22.84
CA THR A 39 15.03 40.13 23.56
C THR A 39 14.54 40.21 25.00
N THR A 40 13.63 39.32 25.40
CA THR A 40 13.37 38.94 26.80
C THR A 40 12.98 37.48 26.85
N THR A 41 13.69 36.74 27.69
CA THR A 41 13.60 35.30 27.96
C THR A 41 12.43 35.02 28.92
N GLU A 42 11.32 34.50 28.40
CA GLU A 42 10.31 33.77 29.15
C GLU A 42 9.88 32.56 28.30
N SER A 43 9.88 31.38 28.92
CA SER A 43 9.54 30.09 28.31
C SER A 43 8.03 29.94 28.15
N THR A 44 7.49 30.58 27.12
CA THR A 44 6.12 30.37 26.65
C THR A 44 6.15 29.53 25.37
N THR A 45 5.50 28.36 25.41
CA THR A 45 5.33 27.43 24.30
C THR A 45 4.41 28.03 23.23
N THR A 46 4.95 28.92 22.41
CA THR A 46 4.32 29.34 21.16
C THR A 46 4.44 28.19 20.15
N PHE A 47 3.30 27.63 19.73
CA PHE A 47 3.13 26.70 18.60
C PHE A 47 3.51 27.33 17.24
N GLU A 48 4.51 28.22 17.19
CA GLU A 48 5.06 28.75 15.95
C GLU A 48 6.09 27.78 15.39
N THR A 49 5.66 26.94 14.44
CA THR A 49 6.44 26.50 13.26
C THR A 49 7.92 26.14 13.51
N PHE A 50 8.22 25.33 14.55
CA PHE A 50 9.51 24.66 14.73
C PHE A 50 9.50 23.19 14.29
N LEU A 51 8.37 22.70 13.75
CA LEU A 51 8.36 21.44 13.00
C LEU A 51 9.03 21.70 11.66
N SER A 52 10.30 21.32 11.56
CA SER A 52 11.16 21.59 10.42
C SER A 52 10.48 21.18 9.11
N HIS A 53 10.46 22.08 8.13
CA HIS A 53 10.03 21.77 6.76
C HIS A 53 10.95 20.74 6.05
N ASP A 54 11.98 20.25 6.74
CA ASP A 54 12.95 19.25 6.28
C ASP A 54 12.68 17.91 6.96
N GLY A 55 11.69 17.17 6.43
CA GLY A 55 11.47 15.73 6.65
C GLY A 55 12.04 15.13 7.95
N VAL A 56 11.41 15.40 9.09
CA VAL A 56 11.73 14.73 10.35
C VAL A 56 11.64 13.22 10.10
N GLY A 57 12.75 12.50 10.31
CA GLY A 57 12.78 11.06 10.08
C GLY A 57 11.71 10.36 10.93
N SER A 58 11.03 9.35 10.39
CA SER A 58 10.00 8.62 11.15
C SER A 58 10.60 7.65 12.16
N ASN A 59 10.24 7.78 13.44
CA ASN A 59 10.68 6.83 14.47
C ASN A 59 10.26 5.39 14.08
N PRO A 60 11.05 4.33 14.35
CA PRO A 60 10.63 2.94 14.09
C PRO A 60 9.24 2.60 14.65
N ASN A 61 8.86 3.17 15.80
CA ASN A 61 7.52 3.00 16.38
C ASN A 61 6.43 3.59 15.47
N GLU A 62 6.65 4.81 14.96
CA GLU A 62 5.73 5.45 14.01
C GLU A 62 5.66 4.69 12.69
N THR A 63 6.79 4.18 12.20
CA THR A 63 6.85 3.36 10.99
C THR A 63 6.03 2.08 11.15
N SER A 64 6.13 1.42 12.31
CA SER A 64 5.32 0.24 12.66
C SER A 64 3.83 0.58 12.70
N ALA A 65 3.47 1.67 13.37
CA ALA A 65 2.08 2.14 13.43
C ALA A 65 1.52 2.47 12.05
N LEU A 66 2.30 3.18 11.22
CA LEU A 66 1.94 3.55 9.85
C LEU A 66 1.68 2.32 8.97
N LEU A 67 2.54 1.29 9.08
CA LEU A 67 2.34 0.01 8.39
C LEU A 67 1.02 -0.66 8.79
N LEU A 68 0.75 -0.76 10.10
CA LEU A 68 -0.46 -1.39 10.62
C LEU A 68 -1.73 -0.61 10.24
N ILE A 69 -1.68 0.72 10.25
CA ILE A 69 -2.76 1.60 9.80
C ILE A 69 -3.06 1.36 8.31
N LEU A 70 -2.04 1.33 7.46
CA LEU A 70 -2.22 1.08 6.02
C LEU A 70 -2.67 -0.36 5.72
N ASP A 71 -2.22 -1.34 6.50
CA ASP A 71 -2.69 -2.72 6.40
C ASP A 71 -4.19 -2.82 6.74
N ALA A 72 -4.63 -2.20 7.84
CA ALA A 72 -6.04 -2.16 8.21
C ALA A 72 -6.90 -1.42 7.18
N TYR A 73 -6.38 -0.33 6.61
CA TYR A 73 -7.04 0.40 5.53
C TYR A 73 -7.17 -0.46 4.27
N GLU A 74 -6.12 -1.15 3.84
CA GLU A 74 -6.15 -2.04 2.67
C GLU A 74 -7.13 -3.20 2.87
N SER A 75 -7.17 -3.78 4.07
CA SER A 75 -8.15 -4.80 4.44
C SER A 75 -9.58 -4.26 4.37
N HIS A 76 -9.84 -3.05 4.88
CA HIS A 76 -11.14 -2.40 4.78
C HIS A 76 -11.53 -2.20 3.30
N PHE A 77 -10.63 -1.63 2.49
CA PHE A 77 -10.85 -1.38 1.08
C PHE A 77 -11.15 -2.67 0.29
N LYS A 78 -10.43 -3.77 0.55
CA LYS A 78 -10.70 -5.08 -0.06
C LYS A 78 -12.09 -5.61 0.31
N THR A 79 -12.50 -5.46 1.57
CA THR A 79 -13.85 -5.84 2.03
C THR A 79 -14.91 -5.00 1.33
N SER A 80 -14.72 -3.68 1.25
CA SER A 80 -15.63 -2.77 0.52
C SER A 80 -15.76 -3.15 -0.95
N LEU A 81 -14.65 -3.44 -1.64
CA LEU A 81 -14.67 -3.90 -3.04
C LEU A 81 -15.36 -5.26 -3.21
N SER A 82 -15.23 -6.16 -2.24
CA SER A 82 -15.91 -7.46 -2.31
C SER A 82 -17.43 -7.31 -2.16
N MET A 83 -17.87 -6.37 -1.32
CA MET A 83 -19.29 -6.06 -1.12
C MET A 83 -19.94 -5.41 -2.32
N GLU A 84 -19.27 -4.46 -2.99
CA GLU A 84 -19.81 -3.85 -4.22
C GLU A 84 -20.10 -4.88 -5.32
N ASN A 85 -19.44 -6.03 -5.30
CA ASN A 85 -19.67 -7.12 -6.24
C ASN A 85 -20.76 -8.11 -5.78
N SER A 86 -21.17 -8.09 -4.51
CA SER A 86 -22.10 -9.06 -3.91
C SER A 86 -23.50 -8.49 -3.67
N TYR A 87 -24.34 -8.54 -4.71
CA TYR A 87 -25.82 -8.61 -4.65
C TYR A 87 -26.65 -7.42 -4.13
N GLU A 88 -27.90 -7.40 -4.60
CA GLU A 88 -29.02 -6.48 -4.32
C GLU A 88 -29.47 -6.54 -2.84
N SER A 89 -28.63 -6.12 -1.88
CA SER A 89 -29.07 -5.90 -0.50
C SER A 89 -29.92 -4.63 -0.38
N ASP A 90 -30.83 -4.59 0.60
CA ASP A 90 -31.56 -3.37 0.94
C ASP A 90 -30.57 -2.24 1.29
N ASP A 91 -30.75 -1.05 0.70
CA ASP A 91 -29.85 0.11 0.83
C ASP A 91 -29.56 0.48 2.31
N GLU A 92 -30.51 0.22 3.21
CA GLU A 92 -30.38 0.51 4.65
C GLU A 92 -29.42 -0.47 5.37
N GLU A 93 -29.45 -1.77 5.02
CA GLU A 93 -28.55 -2.76 5.61
C GLU A 93 -27.11 -2.56 5.13
N GLU A 94 -26.93 -2.17 3.86
CA GLU A 94 -25.63 -1.87 3.29
C GLU A 94 -24.99 -0.65 3.98
N GLU A 95 -25.74 0.44 4.17
CA GLU A 95 -25.22 1.63 4.85
C GLU A 95 -24.92 1.36 6.33
N GLN A 96 -25.73 0.54 7.01
CA GLN A 96 -25.46 0.15 8.39
C GLN A 96 -24.17 -0.67 8.49
N TYR A 97 -23.96 -1.63 7.59
CA TYR A 97 -22.72 -2.41 7.55
C TYR A 97 -21.50 -1.52 7.23
N LYS A 98 -21.62 -0.61 6.27
CA LYS A 98 -20.56 0.36 5.95
C LYS A 98 -20.23 1.23 7.17
N ALA A 99 -21.22 1.71 7.90
CA ALA A 99 -21.00 2.47 9.14
C ALA A 99 -20.26 1.65 10.20
N GLU A 100 -20.60 0.37 10.36
CA GLU A 100 -19.90 -0.53 11.28
C GLU A 100 -18.46 -0.80 10.87
N GLN A 101 -18.19 -0.99 9.57
CA GLN A 101 -16.82 -1.15 9.06
C GLN A 101 -15.98 0.11 9.26
N ARG A 102 -16.56 1.31 9.03
CA ARG A 102 -15.89 2.60 9.30
C ARG A 102 -15.52 2.75 10.77
N LEU A 103 -16.45 2.43 11.67
CA LEU A 103 -16.19 2.47 13.12
C LEU A 103 -15.12 1.46 13.53
N LYS A 104 -15.19 0.23 13.01
CA LYS A 104 -14.17 -0.82 13.26
C LYS A 104 -12.79 -0.39 12.77
N LEU A 105 -12.72 0.26 11.61
CA LEU A 105 -11.48 0.78 11.04
C LEU A 105 -10.90 1.91 11.90
N SER A 106 -11.72 2.86 12.35
CA SER A 106 -11.25 3.94 13.23
C SER A 106 -10.70 3.41 14.55
N LYS A 107 -11.41 2.45 15.18
CA LYS A 107 -10.94 1.79 16.41
C LYS A 107 -9.57 1.11 16.22
N LYS A 108 -9.33 0.49 15.06
CA LYS A 108 -8.02 -0.08 14.72
C LYS A 108 -6.95 1.01 14.61
N TYR A 109 -7.23 2.12 13.92
CA TYR A 109 -6.28 3.23 13.83
C TYR A 109 -5.90 3.74 15.22
N ARG A 110 -6.89 3.92 16.09
CA ARG A 110 -6.69 4.34 17.47
C ARG A 110 -5.86 3.33 18.27
N SER A 111 -6.16 2.03 18.17
CA SER A 111 -5.37 0.98 18.81
C SER A 111 -3.91 0.96 18.36
N TYR A 112 -3.63 1.18 17.06
CA TYR A 112 -2.26 1.24 16.58
C TYR A 112 -1.53 2.51 17.03
N LEU A 113 -2.22 3.65 17.11
CA LEU A 113 -1.67 4.87 17.72
C LEU A 113 -1.36 4.67 19.20
N GLN A 114 -2.26 4.04 19.96
CA GLN A 114 -2.03 3.71 21.37
C GLN A 114 -0.78 2.84 21.54
N SER A 115 -0.67 1.76 20.77
CA SER A 115 0.51 0.88 20.83
C SER A 115 1.80 1.62 20.46
N CYS A 116 1.73 2.57 19.52
CA CYS A 116 2.84 3.45 19.17
C CYS A 116 3.27 4.32 20.36
N MET A 117 2.30 4.96 21.04
CA MET A 117 2.55 5.81 22.20
C MET A 117 3.12 5.00 23.38
N GLU A 118 2.54 3.85 23.70
CA GLU A 118 3.01 2.97 24.78
C GLU A 118 4.46 2.51 24.54
N GLN A 119 4.80 2.12 23.31
CA GLN A 119 6.17 1.73 22.95
C GLN A 119 7.13 2.93 23.03
N TRP A 120 6.66 4.14 22.76
CA TRP A 120 7.46 5.36 22.88
C TRP A 120 7.69 5.73 24.36
N GLU A 121 6.63 5.72 25.18
CA GLU A 121 6.70 5.96 26.62
C GLU A 121 7.59 4.95 27.34
N GLN A 122 7.52 3.67 26.98
CA GLN A 122 8.41 2.63 27.51
C GLN A 122 9.87 2.90 27.16
N ARG A 123 10.15 3.43 25.98
CA ARG A 123 11.51 3.78 25.55
C ARG A 123 12.03 4.98 26.34
N LEU A 124 11.23 6.04 26.48
CA LEU A 124 11.57 7.23 27.27
C LEU A 124 11.74 6.89 28.76
N SER A 125 10.98 5.93 29.28
CA SER A 125 11.07 5.49 30.67
C SER A 125 12.27 4.57 30.95
N SER A 126 12.95 4.05 29.92
CA SER A 126 14.05 3.10 30.09
C SER A 126 15.38 3.84 30.37
N PRO A 127 15.98 3.74 31.58
CA PRO A 127 17.17 4.50 31.96
C PRO A 127 18.46 4.02 31.26
N SER A 128 18.38 3.07 30.34
CA SER A 128 19.53 2.43 29.70
C SER A 128 20.01 3.09 28.41
N SER A 129 19.34 4.12 27.90
CA SER A 129 19.76 4.83 26.68
C SER A 129 20.56 6.12 26.93
N MET A 130 20.69 6.59 28.18
CA MET A 130 21.35 7.85 28.52
C MET A 130 22.89 7.77 28.49
N GLU A 131 23.47 7.60 27.30
CA GLU A 131 24.86 8.04 27.04
C GLU A 131 24.88 9.54 26.68
N GLU A 132 25.88 10.27 27.19
CA GLU A 132 25.93 11.74 27.39
C GLU A 132 25.77 12.67 26.15
N GLU A 133 25.42 12.16 24.97
CA GLU A 133 25.22 12.98 23.74
C GLU A 133 23.73 13.25 23.38
N GLU A 134 22.74 12.64 24.07
CA GLU A 134 21.31 12.67 23.68
C GLU A 134 20.41 13.74 24.36
N GLU A 135 20.90 14.53 25.33
CA GLU A 135 20.06 15.50 26.09
C GLU A 135 19.33 16.55 25.23
N LYS A 136 19.79 16.82 24.00
CA LYS A 136 19.12 17.80 23.10
C LYS A 136 17.94 17.24 22.32
N ASP A 137 17.84 15.93 22.21
CA ASP A 137 16.77 15.29 21.41
C ASP A 137 15.55 14.93 22.29
N GLU A 138 15.69 14.89 23.62
CA GLU A 138 14.60 14.54 24.55
C GLU A 138 13.42 15.53 24.52
N GLU A 139 13.67 16.85 24.54
CA GLU A 139 12.60 17.86 24.47
C GLU A 139 11.79 17.76 23.17
N GLY A 140 12.42 17.36 22.07
CA GLY A 140 11.76 17.14 20.78
C GLY A 140 10.87 15.90 20.80
N GLU A 141 11.35 14.80 21.37
CA GLU A 141 10.59 13.55 21.47
C GLU A 141 9.35 13.67 22.35
N GLU A 142 9.44 14.38 23.48
CA GLU A 142 8.28 14.62 24.36
C GLU A 142 7.18 15.42 23.66
N TYR A 143 7.57 16.46 22.90
CA TYR A 143 6.62 17.23 22.10
C TYR A 143 5.94 16.39 21.01
N HIS A 144 6.69 15.51 20.33
CA HIS A 144 6.10 14.59 19.34
C HIS A 144 5.13 13.59 19.98
N LEU A 145 5.44 13.10 21.18
CA LEU A 145 4.53 12.24 21.93
C LEU A 145 3.26 12.97 22.36
N GLU A 146 3.37 14.21 22.84
CA GLU A 146 2.21 15.05 23.18
C GLU A 146 1.30 15.28 21.95
N LEU A 147 1.91 15.51 20.79
CA LEU A 147 1.19 15.66 19.52
C LEU A 147 0.40 14.39 19.18
N LEU A 148 1.01 13.21 19.34
CA LEU A 148 0.34 11.92 19.11
C LEU A 148 -0.81 11.69 20.11
N LYS A 149 -0.63 12.05 21.38
CA LYS A 149 -1.70 12.00 22.40
C LYS A 149 -2.89 12.86 21.98
N LEU A 150 -2.62 14.06 21.46
CA LEU A 150 -3.64 14.98 20.98
C LEU A 150 -4.38 14.44 19.74
N MET A 151 -3.65 13.89 18.78
CA MET A 151 -4.24 13.24 17.60
C MET A 151 -5.10 12.03 17.98
N TYR A 152 -4.61 11.22 18.92
CA TYR A 152 -5.35 10.08 19.48
C TYR A 152 -6.65 10.56 20.15
N ALA A 153 -6.60 11.63 20.94
CA ALA A 153 -7.78 12.23 21.56
C ALA A 153 -8.79 12.72 20.51
N ILE A 154 -8.35 13.44 19.48
CA ILE A 154 -9.25 13.96 18.43
C ILE A 154 -9.87 12.81 17.63
N THR A 155 -9.10 11.76 17.34
CA THR A 155 -9.59 10.55 16.65
C THR A 155 -10.66 9.85 17.50
N HIS A 156 -10.40 9.66 18.79
CA HIS A 156 -11.37 9.09 19.73
C HIS A 156 -12.66 9.92 19.81
N LEU A 157 -12.55 11.25 19.88
CA LEU A 157 -13.71 12.13 19.92
C LEU A 157 -14.51 12.11 18.60
N SER A 158 -13.82 11.98 17.47
CA SER A 158 -14.43 11.86 16.15
C SER A 158 -15.20 10.54 16.00
N GLU A 159 -14.70 9.45 16.57
CA GLU A 159 -15.44 8.19 16.67
C GLU A 159 -16.75 8.36 17.41
N ILE A 160 -16.71 9.08 18.55
CA ILE A 160 -17.87 9.27 19.42
C ILE A 160 -18.90 10.18 18.77
N TYR A 161 -18.55 11.24 18.04
CA TYR A 161 -19.54 12.22 17.58
C TYR A 161 -19.80 12.24 16.07
N LEU A 162 -18.87 11.75 15.24
CA LEU A 162 -18.92 11.92 13.78
C LEU A 162 -19.07 10.59 13.03
N LEU A 163 -18.55 9.49 13.59
CA LEU A 163 -18.59 8.16 12.95
C LEU A 163 -19.70 7.25 13.51
N GLN A 164 -20.62 7.79 14.31
CA GLN A 164 -21.74 7.00 14.85
C GLN A 164 -22.64 6.47 13.74
N ARG A 165 -23.30 5.34 14.04
CA ARG A 165 -24.28 4.71 13.14
C ARG A 165 -25.37 5.74 12.78
N PRO A 166 -25.71 5.91 11.49
CA PRO A 166 -26.87 6.70 11.12
C PRO A 166 -28.09 6.07 11.81
N SER A 167 -28.73 6.84 12.68
CA SER A 167 -30.01 6.44 13.27
C SER A 167 -30.96 6.13 12.12
N SER A 168 -31.54 4.93 12.10
CA SER A 168 -32.47 4.46 11.07
C SER A 168 -33.83 5.19 11.14
N THR A 169 -33.81 6.51 11.14
CA THR A 169 -34.94 7.40 11.43
C THR A 169 -35.70 7.83 10.18
N SER A 170 -35.30 7.39 8.99
CA SER A 170 -35.78 7.92 7.70
C SER A 170 -37.20 7.51 7.28
N THR A 171 -37.91 6.60 7.97
CA THR A 171 -39.23 6.12 7.49
C THR A 171 -40.44 6.36 8.40
N SER A 172 -40.31 6.97 9.58
CA SER A 172 -41.49 7.34 10.39
C SER A 172 -41.98 8.77 10.12
N LEU A 173 -42.72 8.95 9.03
CA LEU A 173 -43.49 10.17 8.70
C LEU A 173 -44.67 10.43 9.67
N LEU A 174 -44.81 9.64 10.74
CA LEU A 174 -45.87 9.75 11.73
C LEU A 174 -45.27 9.82 13.14
N GLY A 175 -44.68 10.97 13.46
CA GLY A 175 -44.64 11.52 14.81
C GLY A 175 -43.98 10.68 15.90
N GLY A 176 -42.68 10.94 16.12
CA GLY A 176 -42.12 11.00 17.47
C GLY A 176 -41.66 9.68 18.08
N SER A 177 -40.42 9.30 17.76
CA SER A 177 -39.50 8.84 18.79
C SER A 177 -38.06 9.06 18.32
N ASP A 178 -37.56 10.28 18.52
CA ASP A 178 -36.12 10.62 18.58
C ASP A 178 -35.49 9.84 19.77
N MET A 179 -35.43 8.51 19.64
CA MET A 179 -34.72 7.62 20.55
C MET A 179 -33.37 7.27 19.93
N ASP A 180 -32.64 8.30 19.51
CA ASP A 180 -31.20 8.21 19.26
C ASP A 180 -30.56 7.62 20.50
N THR A 181 -29.66 6.65 20.36
CA THR A 181 -29.03 5.89 21.45
C THR A 181 -28.16 6.78 22.36
N PRO A 182 -28.71 7.48 23.39
CA PRO A 182 -27.99 8.57 24.04
C PRO A 182 -27.00 8.04 25.08
N GLY A 183 -27.26 6.83 25.59
CA GLY A 183 -26.50 6.26 26.70
C GLY A 183 -25.15 5.70 26.31
N SER A 184 -25.02 5.14 25.10
CA SER A 184 -23.73 4.70 24.60
C SER A 184 -22.79 5.87 24.36
N VAL A 185 -23.29 6.94 23.74
CA VAL A 185 -22.51 8.16 23.52
C VAL A 185 -22.05 8.74 24.85
N THR A 186 -22.94 8.70 25.86
CA THR A 186 -22.60 9.14 27.21
C THR A 186 -21.50 8.26 27.83
N SER A 187 -21.60 6.93 27.69
CA SER A 187 -20.57 5.97 28.11
C SER A 187 -19.22 6.31 27.49
N ASP A 188 -19.17 6.44 26.16
CA ASP A 188 -17.94 6.70 25.44
C ASP A 188 -17.40 8.12 25.72
N THR A 189 -18.27 9.11 25.95
CA THR A 189 -17.86 10.45 26.35
C THR A 189 -17.21 10.43 27.73
N VAL A 190 -17.77 9.71 28.71
CA VAL A 190 -17.18 9.58 30.04
C VAL A 190 -15.79 8.94 29.93
N ARG A 191 -15.66 7.85 29.15
CA ARG A 191 -14.36 7.22 28.87
C ARG A 191 -13.37 8.19 28.22
N TYR A 192 -13.82 8.95 27.23
CA TYR A 192 -13.00 9.98 26.59
C TYR A 192 -12.51 11.02 27.59
N LEU A 193 -13.38 11.51 28.48
CA LEU A 193 -12.99 12.51 29.48
C LEU A 193 -11.99 11.94 30.49
N ARG A 194 -12.20 10.71 30.97
CA ARG A 194 -11.26 10.03 31.89
C ARG A 194 -9.88 9.83 31.27
N LEU A 195 -9.85 9.42 30.00
CA LEU A 195 -8.62 9.09 29.29
C LEU A 195 -7.82 10.33 28.84
N HIS A 196 -8.50 11.42 28.45
CA HIS A 196 -7.85 12.56 27.79
C HIS A 196 -7.83 13.85 28.59
N HIS A 197 -8.77 14.05 29.52
CA HIS A 197 -8.98 15.33 30.19
C HIS A 197 -8.91 15.24 31.72
N MET A 198 -8.72 14.05 32.27
CA MET A 198 -8.56 13.86 33.71
C MET A 198 -7.21 13.19 33.95
N THR A 199 -6.29 13.92 34.57
CA THR A 199 -5.03 13.36 35.08
C THR A 199 -5.31 12.18 36.00
N SER A 200 -4.42 11.20 36.07
CA SER A 200 -4.61 10.07 36.99
C SER A 200 -4.97 10.62 38.37
N PRO A 201 -5.97 10.05 39.06
CA PRO A 201 -6.35 10.54 40.38
C PRO A 201 -5.19 10.44 41.39
N TYR A 202 -4.11 9.74 41.03
CA TYR A 202 -2.90 9.57 41.82
C TYR A 202 -1.76 10.54 41.44
N ASP A 203 -1.74 11.10 40.22
CA ASP A 203 -0.61 11.90 39.71
C ASP A 203 -0.55 13.29 40.34
N ASP A 204 -1.71 13.93 40.57
CA ASP A 204 -1.78 15.27 41.17
C ASP A 204 -1.20 15.31 42.60
N PHE A 205 -1.02 14.14 43.22
CA PHE A 205 -0.42 13.99 44.55
C PHE A 205 1.09 13.75 44.51
N GLN A 206 1.67 13.51 43.34
CA GLN A 206 3.12 13.34 43.16
C GLN A 206 3.83 14.70 43.03
N GLU A 207 3.19 15.71 42.44
CA GLU A 207 3.79 17.04 42.23
C GLU A 207 3.97 17.85 43.53
N GLU A 208 3.11 17.66 44.54
CA GLU A 208 3.24 18.37 45.83
C GLU A 208 4.48 17.93 46.65
N GLU A 209 5.14 16.82 46.28
CA GLU A 209 6.19 16.17 47.06
C GLU A 209 7.54 16.00 46.33
N GLU A 210 7.87 16.83 45.33
CA GLU A 210 9.19 16.82 44.63
C GLU A 210 10.44 16.92 45.56
N ASN A 211 10.26 17.13 46.87
CA ASN A 211 11.33 17.19 47.87
C ASN A 211 11.54 15.89 48.69
N THR A 212 10.75 14.83 48.50
CA THR A 212 10.89 13.54 49.21
C THR A 212 11.27 12.42 48.24
N SER A 213 12.35 11.69 48.54
CA SER A 213 13.01 10.76 47.60
C SER A 213 12.28 9.43 47.35
N SER A 214 10.96 9.35 47.51
CA SER A 214 10.16 8.12 47.32
C SER A 214 8.73 8.44 46.84
N LYS A 215 8.57 8.62 45.52
CA LYS A 215 7.33 9.10 44.87
C LYS A 215 6.11 8.15 44.98
N GLU A 216 6.29 6.83 45.02
CA GLU A 216 5.18 5.86 45.09
C GLU A 216 4.67 5.58 46.51
N ASP A 217 5.41 6.03 47.54
CA ASP A 217 5.15 5.60 48.91
C ASP A 217 4.00 6.36 49.58
N VAL A 218 3.60 7.56 49.14
CA VAL A 218 2.70 8.43 49.93
C VAL A 218 1.28 7.87 50.05
N ILE A 219 0.71 7.41 48.93
CA ILE A 219 -0.65 6.88 48.89
C ILE A 219 -0.70 5.52 49.58
N GLU A 220 0.32 4.68 49.37
CA GLU A 220 0.45 3.41 50.07
C GLU A 220 0.66 3.61 51.57
N GLN A 221 1.48 4.59 51.98
CA GLN A 221 1.68 5.00 53.36
C GLN A 221 0.39 5.54 54.00
N MET A 222 -0.37 6.34 53.26
CA MET A 222 -1.68 6.82 53.69
C MET A 222 -2.62 5.64 53.94
N LEU A 223 -2.77 4.73 52.97
CA LEU A 223 -3.72 3.62 53.05
C LEU A 223 -3.28 2.52 54.04
N SER A 224 -1.98 2.39 54.31
CA SER A 224 -1.42 1.49 55.33
C SER A 224 -1.50 2.07 56.75
N SER A 225 -1.73 3.38 56.89
CA SER A 225 -2.01 4.01 58.18
C SER A 225 -3.18 3.35 58.91
N SER A 226 -3.13 3.35 60.24
CA SER A 226 -4.24 2.89 61.08
C SER A 226 -5.47 3.81 61.00
N GLN A 227 -5.26 5.05 60.59
CA GLN A 227 -6.25 6.11 60.51
C GLN A 227 -6.04 6.94 59.23
N PRO A 228 -6.32 6.35 58.05
CA PRO A 228 -6.09 7.01 56.77
C PRO A 228 -6.89 8.31 56.61
N GLU A 229 -8.08 8.40 57.24
CA GLU A 229 -8.95 9.56 57.14
C GLU A 229 -8.43 10.85 57.80
N TYR A 230 -7.35 10.75 58.61
CA TYR A 230 -6.68 11.88 59.27
C TYR A 230 -5.30 12.18 58.66
N TYR A 231 -5.00 11.64 57.48
CA TYR A 231 -3.76 11.95 56.78
C TYR A 231 -3.66 13.46 56.45
N PRO A 232 -2.45 14.05 56.42
CA PRO A 232 -2.26 15.47 56.12
C PRO A 232 -2.95 15.96 54.84
N ASN A 233 -3.21 17.27 54.78
CA ASN A 233 -3.80 17.98 53.62
C ASN A 233 -5.16 17.46 53.13
N ASP A 234 -5.89 16.74 53.99
CA ASP A 234 -7.15 16.07 53.63
C ASP A 234 -7.00 15.12 52.43
N LEU A 235 -5.80 14.58 52.20
CA LEU A 235 -5.43 13.77 51.02
C LEU A 235 -6.44 12.64 50.77
N TYR A 236 -6.78 11.89 51.83
CA TYR A 236 -7.75 10.80 51.80
C TYR A 236 -9.11 11.22 51.23
N TRP A 237 -9.63 12.38 51.66
CA TRP A 237 -10.94 12.86 51.23
C TRP A 237 -10.89 13.51 49.85
N LYS A 238 -9.77 14.15 49.48
CA LYS A 238 -9.53 14.65 48.11
C LYS A 238 -9.52 13.50 47.11
N LEU A 239 -8.78 12.42 47.40
CA LEU A 239 -8.71 11.23 46.55
C LEU A 239 -10.09 10.56 46.39
N LEU A 240 -10.83 10.37 47.49
CA LEU A 240 -12.20 9.84 47.43
C LEU A 240 -13.13 10.71 46.57
N ARG A 241 -13.00 12.04 46.70
CA ARG A 241 -13.78 12.98 45.89
C ARG A 241 -13.46 12.84 44.40
N LYS A 242 -12.17 12.84 44.04
CA LYS A 242 -11.72 12.68 42.64
C LYS A 242 -12.23 11.37 42.04
N LEU A 243 -12.04 10.25 42.72
CA LEU A 243 -12.54 8.95 42.27
C LEU A 243 -14.07 8.93 42.14
N THR A 244 -14.79 9.59 43.06
CA THR A 244 -16.26 9.71 42.96
C THR A 244 -16.68 10.57 41.78
N LEU A 245 -16.03 11.71 41.52
CA LEU A 245 -16.31 12.56 40.36
C LEU A 245 -16.03 11.85 39.03
N ARG A 246 -14.94 11.08 38.97
CA ARG A 246 -14.60 10.22 37.84
C ARG A 246 -15.62 9.10 37.65
N GLY A 247 -16.23 8.58 38.72
CA GLY A 247 -17.12 7.40 38.67
C GLY A 247 -16.40 6.07 38.94
N CYS A 248 -15.19 6.11 39.48
CA CYS A 248 -14.38 4.96 39.88
C CYS A 248 -14.86 4.37 41.21
N LEU A 249 -16.13 3.93 41.27
CA LEU A 249 -16.78 3.56 42.53
C LEU A 249 -16.21 2.31 43.20
N GLU A 250 -15.55 1.44 42.43
CA GLU A 250 -14.82 0.29 42.96
C GLU A 250 -13.59 0.73 43.76
N ASP A 251 -12.83 1.69 43.23
CA ASP A 251 -11.67 2.28 43.92
C ASP A 251 -12.10 3.11 45.13
N VAL A 252 -13.23 3.84 45.02
CA VAL A 252 -13.85 4.52 46.17
C VAL A 252 -14.13 3.52 47.29
N TRP A 253 -14.71 2.36 46.99
CA TRP A 253 -14.95 1.33 47.99
C TRP A 253 -13.64 0.73 48.51
N ALA A 254 -12.66 0.45 47.65
CA ALA A 254 -11.36 -0.06 48.05
C ALA A 254 -10.68 0.84 49.09
N ILE A 255 -10.80 2.16 48.94
CA ILE A 255 -10.28 3.14 49.91
C ILE A 255 -11.16 3.22 51.16
N VAL A 256 -12.50 3.32 51.01
CA VAL A 256 -13.44 3.40 52.14
C VAL A 256 -13.37 2.16 53.03
N SER A 257 -13.14 0.97 52.47
CA SER A 257 -12.98 -0.27 53.21
C SER A 257 -11.79 -0.22 54.20
N ARG A 258 -10.79 0.63 53.91
CA ARG A 258 -9.61 0.87 54.76
C ARG A 258 -9.85 1.94 55.84
N HIS A 259 -10.95 2.67 55.80
CA HIS A 259 -11.32 3.66 56.81
C HIS A 259 -11.33 3.04 58.22
N SER A 260 -10.82 3.75 59.23
CA SER A 260 -10.67 3.17 60.59
C SER A 260 -11.99 2.66 61.17
N ALA A 261 -13.11 3.35 60.90
CA ALA A 261 -14.45 2.92 61.29
C ALA A 261 -14.88 1.59 60.63
N CYS A 262 -14.59 1.40 59.34
CA CYS A 262 -14.91 0.16 58.62
C CYS A 262 -14.04 -0.99 59.13
N ARG A 263 -12.72 -0.78 59.25
CA ARG A 263 -11.78 -1.77 59.82
C ARG A 263 -12.17 -2.20 61.23
N ARG A 264 -12.64 -1.27 62.07
CA ARG A 264 -13.15 -1.58 63.41
C ARG A 264 -14.35 -2.53 63.36
N CYS A 265 -15.29 -2.31 62.44
CA CYS A 265 -16.46 -3.17 62.28
C CYS A 265 -16.08 -4.60 61.91
N VAL A 266 -15.10 -4.77 61.02
CA VAL A 266 -14.59 -6.09 60.60
C VAL A 266 -13.83 -6.77 61.75
N ALA A 267 -12.90 -6.07 62.41
CA ALA A 267 -12.07 -6.64 63.48
C ALA A 267 -12.87 -7.04 64.74
N THR A 268 -14.07 -6.50 64.92
CA THR A 268 -14.96 -6.89 66.03
C THR A 268 -15.78 -8.15 65.75
N MET A 269 -15.90 -8.59 64.48
CA MET A 269 -16.62 -9.83 64.13
C MET A 269 -15.91 -11.06 64.70
N ASP A 270 -14.59 -11.03 64.80
CA ASP A 270 -13.78 -12.13 65.34
C ASP A 270 -13.89 -12.26 66.87
N LYS A 271 -14.58 -11.33 67.56
CA LYS A 271 -14.64 -11.23 69.03
C LYS A 271 -16.07 -11.27 69.59
N GLU A 272 -17.03 -11.78 68.81
CA GLU A 272 -18.49 -11.66 69.06
C GLU A 272 -19.04 -12.35 70.34
N GLU A 273 -18.25 -12.98 71.22
CA GLU A 273 -18.86 -13.92 72.18
C GLU A 273 -19.51 -13.34 73.46
N GLU A 274 -19.18 -12.17 74.05
CA GLU A 274 -19.72 -11.87 75.41
C GLU A 274 -20.11 -10.41 75.80
N GLY A 275 -20.17 -9.44 74.88
CA GLY A 275 -20.39 -8.02 75.25
C GLY A 275 -21.70 -7.39 74.77
N GLY A 276 -22.83 -7.56 75.47
CA GLY A 276 -24.11 -6.90 75.13
C GLY A 276 -24.24 -5.46 75.64
N GLY A 277 -23.53 -4.48 75.05
CA GLY A 277 -23.60 -3.06 75.44
C GLY A 277 -23.87 -2.09 74.29
N GLU A 278 -24.31 -0.86 74.60
CA GLU A 278 -24.62 0.21 73.61
C GLU A 278 -23.51 0.45 72.58
N TYR A 279 -22.25 0.22 72.96
CA TYR A 279 -21.10 0.29 72.06
C TYR A 279 -21.17 -0.74 70.91
N TYR A 280 -21.58 -1.98 71.19
CA TYR A 280 -21.74 -3.01 70.17
C TYR A 280 -22.88 -2.72 69.22
N ASP A 281 -23.98 -2.13 69.73
CA ASP A 281 -25.09 -1.71 68.87
C ASP A 281 -24.65 -0.64 67.86
N THR A 282 -23.79 0.30 68.27
CA THR A 282 -23.25 1.32 67.35
C THR A 282 -22.32 0.76 66.28
N ILE A 283 -21.51 -0.25 66.62
CA ILE A 283 -20.62 -0.93 65.66
C ILE A 283 -21.42 -1.79 64.69
N LYS A 284 -22.46 -2.47 65.18
CA LYS A 284 -23.36 -3.24 64.33
C LYS A 284 -24.08 -2.33 63.33
N GLN A 285 -24.56 -1.17 63.77
CA GLN A 285 -25.15 -0.15 62.90
C GLN A 285 -24.15 0.37 61.86
N ASP A 286 -22.89 0.61 62.24
CA ASP A 286 -21.84 1.00 61.28
C ASP A 286 -21.57 -0.09 60.26
N ARG A 287 -21.49 -1.36 60.70
CA ARG A 287 -21.29 -2.51 59.81
C ARG A 287 -22.42 -2.60 58.79
N ASP A 288 -23.66 -2.53 59.25
CA ASP A 288 -24.81 -2.60 58.36
C ASP A 288 -24.83 -1.39 57.40
N ALA A 289 -24.42 -0.21 57.86
CA ALA A 289 -24.27 0.98 57.01
C ALA A 289 -23.16 0.84 55.95
N PHE A 290 -21.99 0.29 56.31
CA PHE A 290 -20.91 0.03 55.36
C PHE A 290 -21.27 -1.08 54.36
N ALA A 291 -22.03 -2.11 54.78
CA ALA A 291 -22.55 -3.14 53.88
C ALA A 291 -23.55 -2.55 52.86
N ILE A 292 -24.43 -1.64 53.29
CA ILE A 292 -25.32 -0.91 52.39
C ILE A 292 -24.49 -0.04 51.44
N LEU A 293 -23.50 0.70 51.94
CA LEU A 293 -22.63 1.54 51.11
C LEU A 293 -21.89 0.71 50.06
N HIS A 294 -21.32 -0.44 50.44
CA HIS A 294 -20.69 -1.39 49.52
C HIS A 294 -21.64 -1.80 48.40
N ALA A 295 -22.84 -2.26 48.78
CA ALA A 295 -23.85 -2.68 47.81
C ALA A 295 -24.23 -1.55 46.85
N LEU A 296 -24.38 -0.31 47.34
CA LEU A 296 -24.69 0.84 46.48
C LEU A 296 -23.58 1.16 45.49
N LEU A 297 -22.32 1.20 45.95
CA LEU A 297 -21.17 1.56 45.10
C LEU A 297 -20.92 0.48 44.03
N ILE A 298 -20.94 -0.79 44.43
CA ILE A 298 -20.62 -1.94 43.56
C ILE A 298 -21.82 -2.41 42.73
N SER A 299 -23.04 -1.90 42.95
CA SER A 299 -24.18 -2.17 42.05
C SER A 299 -24.46 -1.03 41.08
N ALA A 300 -23.69 0.06 41.10
CA ALA A 300 -23.98 1.24 40.31
C ALA A 300 -24.02 0.93 38.79
N PRO A 301 -25.16 1.14 38.10
CA PRO A 301 -25.25 0.97 36.65
C PRO A 301 -24.87 2.29 35.97
N LEU A 302 -23.59 2.68 36.08
CA LEU A 302 -23.07 3.93 35.52
C LEU A 302 -22.62 3.76 34.06
N PRO A 303 -22.76 4.79 33.21
CA PRO A 303 -22.14 4.82 31.89
C PRO A 303 -20.60 4.94 32.01
N GLY A 304 -19.87 4.25 31.14
CA GLY A 304 -18.41 4.29 31.07
C GLY A 304 -17.74 3.49 32.19
N GLY A 305 -18.24 2.30 32.54
CA GLY A 305 -17.55 1.44 33.51
C GLY A 305 -17.51 1.95 34.96
N ARG A 306 -16.70 1.28 35.80
CA ARG A 306 -16.63 1.49 37.25
C ARG A 306 -15.24 1.73 37.81
N ASN A 307 -14.23 1.62 36.96
CA ASN A 307 -12.84 1.92 37.24
C ASN A 307 -12.16 2.27 35.90
N ASP A 308 -11.02 2.96 35.96
CA ASP A 308 -10.29 3.37 34.76
C ASP A 308 -9.69 2.16 34.00
N ALA A 309 -9.30 1.09 34.72
CA ALA A 309 -8.70 -0.12 34.13
C ALA A 309 -9.64 -0.87 33.15
N LEU A 310 -10.95 -0.87 33.43
CA LEU A 310 -11.98 -1.45 32.56
C LEU A 310 -12.26 -0.56 31.34
N ASP A 311 -11.92 0.73 31.40
CA ASP A 311 -12.10 1.69 30.30
C ASP A 311 -10.88 1.76 29.37
N ASP A 312 -9.67 1.55 29.91
CA ASP A 312 -8.42 1.54 29.13
C ASP A 312 -8.36 0.39 28.10
N CYS A 313 -9.10 -0.68 28.35
CA CYS A 313 -9.08 -1.88 27.52
C CYS A 313 -10.17 -1.88 26.45
N LEU A 314 -10.10 -0.93 25.50
CA LEU A 314 -10.97 -0.87 24.32
C LEU A 314 -10.73 -2.02 23.30
N GLY A 315 -10.17 -3.17 23.69
CA GLY A 315 -9.82 -4.23 22.74
C GLY A 315 -9.75 -5.68 23.21
N THR A 316 -9.20 -6.04 24.38
CA THR A 316 -8.85 -7.47 24.61
C THR A 316 -8.67 -7.88 26.09
N ILE A 317 -9.59 -7.50 26.99
CA ILE A 317 -9.64 -8.24 28.26
C ILE A 317 -10.22 -9.62 27.96
N LYS A 318 -9.34 -10.62 27.85
CA LYS A 318 -9.75 -12.01 28.05
C LYS A 318 -10.44 -12.05 29.41
N GLN A 319 -11.75 -12.30 29.41
CA GLN A 319 -12.52 -12.48 30.64
C GLN A 319 -11.96 -13.70 31.37
N GLU A 320 -10.94 -13.48 32.20
CA GLU A 320 -10.36 -14.51 33.06
C GLU A 320 -11.37 -14.78 34.18
N GLY A 321 -12.28 -15.73 33.92
CA GLY A 321 -13.21 -16.28 34.89
C GLY A 321 -14.44 -15.41 35.13
N GLU A 322 -15.58 -15.82 34.59
CA GLU A 322 -16.90 -15.44 35.10
C GLU A 322 -17.03 -15.94 36.55
N GLU A 323 -16.50 -15.18 37.51
CA GLU A 323 -16.90 -15.31 38.90
C GLU A 323 -18.41 -15.03 38.98
N ALA A 324 -19.13 -15.87 39.73
CA ALA A 324 -20.59 -15.89 39.76
C ALA A 324 -21.16 -14.48 39.99
N GLU A 325 -22.06 -14.03 39.10
CA GLU A 325 -22.72 -12.72 39.19
C GLU A 325 -23.42 -12.57 40.55
N GLU A 326 -22.80 -11.79 41.45
CA GLU A 326 -23.35 -11.55 42.77
C GLU A 326 -24.42 -10.44 42.68
N MET A 327 -25.68 -10.79 42.97
CA MET A 327 -26.75 -9.80 43.12
C MET A 327 -26.67 -9.16 44.50
N LEU A 328 -25.90 -8.07 44.60
CA LEU A 328 -25.73 -7.30 45.84
C LEU A 328 -26.94 -6.40 46.18
N MET A 329 -27.73 -6.02 45.17
CA MET A 329 -28.98 -5.27 45.32
C MET A 329 -30.11 -5.94 44.55
N GLU A 330 -31.34 -5.81 45.04
CA GLU A 330 -32.52 -6.44 44.44
C GLU A 330 -32.71 -5.94 43.00
N GLY A 331 -32.49 -6.82 42.01
CA GLY A 331 -32.69 -6.53 40.59
C GLY A 331 -31.57 -5.75 39.90
N ILE A 332 -30.44 -5.49 40.55
CA ILE A 332 -29.26 -4.86 39.93
C ILE A 332 -28.03 -5.75 40.15
N THR A 333 -27.47 -6.27 39.07
CA THR A 333 -26.25 -7.09 39.07
C THR A 333 -25.01 -6.20 39.10
N THR A 334 -23.87 -6.76 39.52
CA THR A 334 -22.57 -6.10 39.36
C THR A 334 -22.23 -5.85 37.88
N THR A 335 -22.79 -6.61 36.95
CA THR A 335 -22.58 -6.44 35.51
C THR A 335 -23.53 -5.43 34.86
N SER A 336 -24.45 -4.81 35.60
CA SER A 336 -25.49 -3.93 35.05
C SER A 336 -24.96 -2.65 34.39
N TYR A 337 -23.70 -2.25 34.63
CA TYR A 337 -23.07 -1.15 33.90
C TYR A 337 -22.82 -1.48 32.41
N LYS A 338 -22.65 -2.76 32.07
CA LYS A 338 -22.46 -3.21 30.67
C LYS A 338 -23.68 -2.94 29.79
N LEU A 339 -24.84 -2.66 30.40
CA LEU A 339 -26.05 -2.24 29.68
C LEU A 339 -25.89 -0.88 28.98
N TRP A 340 -24.83 -0.11 29.29
CA TRP A 340 -24.50 1.14 28.63
C TRP A 340 -23.60 0.97 27.40
N ASP A 341 -23.01 -0.21 27.20
CA ASP A 341 -22.07 -0.47 26.11
C ASP A 341 -22.79 -1.01 24.86
N GLN A 342 -22.34 -0.57 23.68
CA GLN A 342 -22.85 -1.06 22.39
C GLN A 342 -22.15 -2.35 21.92
N ASP A 343 -20.95 -2.64 22.44
CA ASP A 343 -20.01 -3.60 21.88
C ASP A 343 -19.82 -4.81 22.79
N VAL A 344 -20.89 -5.53 23.13
CA VAL A 344 -20.70 -6.96 23.42
C VAL A 344 -20.64 -7.65 22.05
N THR A 345 -19.50 -7.48 21.37
CA THR A 345 -19.20 -8.19 20.14
C THR A 345 -19.25 -9.69 20.45
N ASN A 346 -20.09 -10.42 19.71
CA ASN A 346 -19.91 -11.85 19.60
C ASN A 346 -18.56 -12.03 18.90
N ASP A 347 -17.50 -12.31 19.66
CA ASP A 347 -16.23 -12.72 19.07
C ASP A 347 -16.48 -14.04 18.34
N ASP A 348 -16.78 -13.91 17.04
CA ASP A 348 -16.87 -15.00 16.06
C ASP A 348 -15.47 -15.56 15.71
N ASP A 349 -14.43 -15.24 16.49
CA ASP A 349 -13.12 -15.93 16.48
C ASP A 349 -13.21 -17.33 17.12
N VAL A 350 -14.38 -17.99 17.03
CA VAL A 350 -14.46 -19.44 17.19
C VAL A 350 -13.77 -20.02 15.99
N ASP A 351 -12.51 -20.43 16.21
CA ASP A 351 -11.72 -21.27 15.33
C ASP A 351 -12.64 -22.24 14.55
N ASP A 352 -12.43 -22.29 13.23
CA ASP A 352 -13.13 -23.09 12.22
C ASP A 352 -12.94 -24.62 12.43
N ASP A 353 -13.13 -25.10 13.66
CA ASP A 353 -13.07 -26.50 14.07
C ASP A 353 -14.50 -27.06 14.17
N GLY A 354 -15.23 -27.02 13.05
CA GLY A 354 -16.18 -28.04 12.57
C GLY A 354 -17.32 -28.59 13.45
N ASN A 355 -17.50 -28.19 14.71
CA ASN A 355 -18.45 -28.87 15.62
C ASN A 355 -19.79 -28.13 15.78
N LYS A 356 -20.64 -28.26 14.76
CA LYS A 356 -21.91 -27.52 14.54
C LYS A 356 -23.09 -27.86 15.47
N ASN A 357 -22.94 -28.07 16.78
CA ASN A 357 -24.11 -28.46 17.60
C ASN A 357 -24.31 -27.80 18.97
N THR A 358 -23.57 -26.76 19.33
CA THR A 358 -23.94 -25.91 20.46
C THR A 358 -24.90 -24.82 20.00
N LYS A 359 -26.15 -24.96 20.43
CA LYS A 359 -27.26 -24.04 20.18
C LYS A 359 -26.97 -22.71 20.91
N VAL A 360 -26.19 -21.83 20.29
CA VAL A 360 -25.91 -20.48 20.77
C VAL A 360 -27.25 -19.75 20.93
N LEU A 361 -27.56 -19.38 22.16
CA LEU A 361 -28.72 -18.56 22.52
C LEU A 361 -28.55 -17.20 21.80
N PRO A 362 -29.58 -16.63 21.15
CA PRO A 362 -29.44 -15.38 20.44
C PRO A 362 -29.17 -14.22 21.42
N THR A 363 -27.89 -13.89 21.61
CA THR A 363 -27.39 -12.73 22.37
C THR A 363 -27.55 -11.47 21.54
N THR A 364 -28.79 -11.06 21.27
CA THR A 364 -29.06 -9.71 20.78
C THR A 364 -29.02 -8.73 21.96
N ASN A 365 -27.84 -8.52 22.56
CA ASN A 365 -27.62 -7.44 23.53
C ASN A 365 -27.47 -6.11 22.77
N ARG A 366 -28.56 -5.68 22.10
CA ARG A 366 -28.65 -4.29 21.62
C ARG A 366 -28.84 -3.39 22.83
N PHE A 367 -28.07 -2.31 22.92
CA PHE A 367 -28.25 -1.26 23.92
C PHE A 367 -29.72 -0.86 24.02
N ASN A 368 -30.32 -1.01 25.20
CA ASN A 368 -31.71 -0.64 25.46
C ASN A 368 -31.73 0.61 26.37
N PRO A 369 -31.93 1.81 25.80
CA PRO A 369 -31.86 3.06 26.56
C PRO A 369 -32.89 3.12 27.68
N HIS A 370 -34.07 2.51 27.49
CA HIS A 370 -35.12 2.48 28.49
C HIS A 370 -34.77 1.61 29.69
N LEU A 371 -34.16 0.45 29.43
CA LEU A 371 -33.73 -0.46 30.49
C LEU A 371 -32.59 0.16 31.31
N ALA A 372 -31.56 0.68 30.64
CA ALA A 372 -30.45 1.37 31.29
C ALA A 372 -30.95 2.56 32.12
N SER A 373 -31.91 3.33 31.60
CA SER A 373 -32.53 4.44 32.32
C SER A 373 -33.33 4.02 33.54
N SER A 374 -34.13 2.98 33.38
CA SER A 374 -34.95 2.46 34.47
C SER A 374 -34.07 1.93 35.60
N LEU A 375 -32.97 1.24 35.27
CA LEU A 375 -32.02 0.71 36.24
C LEU A 375 -31.22 1.81 36.94
N HIS A 376 -30.74 2.82 36.21
CA HIS A 376 -30.08 3.98 36.81
C HIS A 376 -31.00 4.74 37.75
N LYS A 377 -32.24 5.00 37.32
CA LYS A 377 -33.24 5.65 38.18
C LYS A 377 -33.55 4.80 39.42
N HIS A 378 -33.71 3.49 39.25
CA HIS A 378 -33.94 2.57 40.37
C HIS A 378 -32.78 2.60 41.36
N TRP A 379 -31.54 2.54 40.86
CA TRP A 379 -30.34 2.68 41.68
C TRP A 379 -30.29 4.02 42.42
N MET A 380 -30.54 5.14 41.73
CA MET A 380 -30.58 6.47 42.36
C MET A 380 -31.66 6.59 43.44
N ASP A 381 -32.84 6.00 43.22
CA ASP A 381 -33.90 5.95 44.24
C ASP A 381 -33.47 5.10 45.45
N SER A 382 -32.78 3.98 45.21
CA SER A 382 -32.16 3.17 46.26
C SER A 382 -31.08 3.93 47.03
N VAL A 383 -30.23 4.73 46.37
CA VAL A 383 -29.26 5.60 47.05
C VAL A 383 -29.98 6.63 47.93
N ARG A 384 -31.01 7.33 47.43
CA ARG A 384 -31.80 8.30 48.22
C ARG A 384 -32.45 7.66 49.45
N ASN A 385 -33.05 6.48 49.26
CA ASN A 385 -33.70 5.73 50.33
C ASN A 385 -32.67 5.26 51.36
N ALA A 386 -31.52 4.75 50.92
CA ALA A 386 -30.45 4.31 51.79
C ALA A 386 -29.86 5.47 52.59
N VAL A 387 -29.60 6.63 51.97
CA VAL A 387 -29.09 7.83 52.66
C VAL A 387 -30.06 8.32 53.74
N SER A 388 -31.36 8.16 53.50
CA SER A 388 -32.41 8.47 54.48
C SER A 388 -32.61 7.37 55.53
N SER A 389 -32.08 6.17 55.29
CA SER A 389 -32.23 5.03 56.19
C SER A 389 -31.42 5.22 57.48
N PRO A 390 -31.89 4.70 58.63
CA PRO A 390 -31.23 4.93 59.92
C PRO A 390 -29.75 4.50 59.95
N PRO A 391 -29.32 3.32 59.44
CA PRO A 391 -27.93 2.90 59.52
C PRO A 391 -26.99 3.87 58.80
N LEU A 392 -27.27 4.19 57.53
CA LEU A 392 -26.40 5.05 56.72
C LEU A 392 -26.52 6.52 57.14
N SER A 393 -27.72 7.01 57.50
CA SER A 393 -27.89 8.37 58.01
C SER A 393 -27.12 8.61 59.31
N GLN A 394 -27.08 7.62 60.22
CA GLN A 394 -26.29 7.70 61.45
C GLN A 394 -24.79 7.63 61.18
N LEU A 395 -24.35 6.79 60.23
CA LEU A 395 -22.95 6.76 59.78
C LEU A 395 -22.54 8.13 59.21
N CYS A 396 -23.35 8.73 58.33
CA CYS A 396 -23.13 10.06 57.76
C CYS A 396 -23.08 11.17 58.82
N LYS A 397 -23.86 11.08 59.90
CA LYS A 397 -23.77 12.02 61.02
C LYS A 397 -22.45 11.88 61.78
N ARG A 398 -21.90 10.67 61.88
CA ARG A 398 -20.61 10.40 62.53
C ARG A 398 -19.42 10.73 61.63
N ILE A 399 -19.57 10.52 60.32
CA ILE A 399 -18.57 10.82 59.30
C ILE A 399 -19.17 11.79 58.28
N PRO A 400 -19.30 13.10 58.61
CA PRO A 400 -19.95 14.08 57.73
C PRO A 400 -19.28 14.20 56.35
N ARG A 401 -17.98 13.94 56.28
CA ARG A 401 -17.22 13.96 55.02
C ARG A 401 -17.61 12.82 54.07
N LEU A 402 -18.05 11.67 54.58
CA LEU A 402 -18.59 10.60 53.73
C LEU A 402 -19.84 11.08 52.97
N TYR A 403 -20.69 11.85 53.64
CA TYR A 403 -21.83 12.46 52.97
C TYR A 403 -21.39 13.50 51.94
N ARG A 404 -20.53 14.44 52.35
CA ARG A 404 -20.10 15.59 51.53
C ARG A 404 -19.24 15.22 50.31
N ASP A 405 -18.30 14.30 50.49
CA ASP A 405 -17.25 14.02 49.49
C ASP A 405 -17.58 12.80 48.62
N VAL A 406 -18.60 11.99 48.99
CA VAL A 406 -19.04 10.81 48.23
C VAL A 406 -20.54 10.89 47.93
N LEU A 407 -21.40 10.81 48.95
CA LEU A 407 -22.83 10.60 48.72
C LEU A 407 -23.55 11.81 48.10
N SER A 408 -23.18 13.05 48.45
CA SER A 408 -23.81 14.24 47.84
C SER A 408 -23.43 14.43 46.38
N ILE A 409 -22.25 13.93 45.97
CA ILE A 409 -21.83 13.89 44.56
C ILE A 409 -22.68 12.86 43.82
N ILE A 410 -22.78 11.64 44.36
CA ILE A 410 -23.60 10.56 43.79
C ILE A 410 -25.07 10.96 43.68
N LEU A 411 -25.64 11.61 44.71
CA LEU A 411 -27.03 12.05 44.70
C LEU A 411 -27.31 13.15 43.68
N GLY A 412 -26.27 13.79 43.14
CA GLY A 412 -26.40 14.96 42.28
C GLY A 412 -27.10 16.12 43.00
N GLU A 413 -26.95 16.22 44.33
CA GLU A 413 -27.55 17.27 45.18
C GLU A 413 -26.86 18.63 44.97
N SER A 414 -26.81 19.05 43.71
CA SER A 414 -26.45 20.40 43.30
C SER A 414 -27.74 21.18 43.15
N THR A 415 -28.40 21.46 44.27
CA THR A 415 -29.73 22.13 44.28
C THR A 415 -29.72 23.57 43.74
N SER A 416 -28.58 24.07 43.25
CA SER A 416 -28.55 25.16 42.28
C SER A 416 -27.33 25.02 41.36
N LEU A 417 -27.58 25.22 40.07
CA LEU A 417 -26.75 24.86 38.92
C LEU A 417 -25.41 25.64 38.76
N SER A 418 -24.74 26.08 39.82
CA SER A 418 -23.48 26.85 39.64
C SER A 418 -22.44 26.92 40.76
N ALA A 419 -22.66 26.48 42.00
CA ALA A 419 -21.68 26.71 43.08
C ALA A 419 -20.99 25.43 43.58
N SER A 420 -21.72 24.46 44.13
CA SER A 420 -21.09 23.41 44.94
C SER A 420 -20.33 22.33 44.16
N VAL A 421 -20.74 21.95 42.93
CA VAL A 421 -19.95 20.99 42.11
C VAL A 421 -18.74 21.65 41.49
N VAL A 422 -18.87 22.91 41.05
CA VAL A 422 -17.74 23.71 40.57
C VAL A 422 -16.73 23.98 41.69
N GLU A 423 -17.20 24.12 42.93
CA GLU A 423 -16.32 24.22 44.12
C GLU A 423 -15.61 22.90 44.45
N ASN A 424 -16.13 21.76 44.01
CA ASN A 424 -15.62 20.44 44.37
C ASN A 424 -14.78 19.79 43.27
N ALA A 425 -15.07 20.06 42.00
CA ALA A 425 -14.30 19.61 40.85
C ALA A 425 -13.13 20.56 40.58
N GLU A 426 -11.98 20.00 40.22
CA GLU A 426 -10.78 20.78 39.90
C GLU A 426 -10.75 21.18 38.42
N SER A 427 -11.45 20.42 37.57
CA SER A 427 -11.53 20.66 36.13
C SER A 427 -12.96 20.64 35.60
N TRP A 428 -13.15 21.23 34.41
CA TRP A 428 -14.44 21.19 33.71
C TRP A 428 -14.82 19.76 33.28
N SER A 429 -13.83 18.89 33.03
CA SER A 429 -14.02 17.50 32.61
C SER A 429 -14.57 16.65 33.75
N GLU A 430 -14.06 16.81 34.98
CA GLU A 430 -14.61 16.19 36.20
C GLU A 430 -16.06 16.63 36.47
N ALA A 431 -16.32 17.94 36.36
CA ALA A 431 -17.65 18.48 36.54
C ALA A 431 -18.64 17.92 35.52
N LEU A 432 -18.24 17.84 34.24
CA LEU A 432 -19.06 17.27 33.17
C LEU A 432 -19.28 15.77 33.37
N ALA A 433 -18.24 15.00 33.67
CA ALA A 433 -18.36 13.56 33.87
C ALA A 433 -19.27 13.22 35.04
N SER A 434 -19.14 13.91 36.17
CA SER A 434 -20.05 13.73 37.31
C SER A 434 -21.50 14.06 36.96
N GLU A 435 -21.74 15.06 36.11
CA GLU A 435 -23.08 15.37 35.60
C GLU A 435 -23.62 14.22 34.74
N LEU A 436 -22.80 13.71 33.81
CA LEU A 436 -23.15 12.60 32.93
C LEU A 436 -23.40 11.31 33.70
N LEU A 437 -22.62 11.02 34.76
CA LEU A 437 -22.74 9.80 35.55
C LEU A 437 -23.97 9.81 36.47
N TYR A 438 -24.15 10.88 37.25
CA TYR A 438 -25.09 10.87 38.38
C TYR A 438 -26.37 11.66 38.11
N GLN A 439 -26.30 12.72 37.31
CA GLN A 439 -27.44 13.63 37.13
C GLN A 439 -28.22 13.33 35.86
N ARG A 440 -27.52 13.13 34.73
CA ARG A 440 -28.13 13.09 33.39
C ARG A 440 -27.41 12.10 32.45
N PRO A 441 -27.48 10.78 32.71
CA PRO A 441 -26.81 9.79 31.87
C PRO A 441 -27.49 9.53 30.51
N HIS A 442 -28.64 10.16 30.24
CA HIS A 442 -29.36 10.07 28.97
C HIS A 442 -29.29 11.36 28.18
N LEU A 443 -28.19 12.11 28.33
CA LEU A 443 -28.04 13.36 27.60
C LEU A 443 -27.99 13.07 26.10
N ARG A 444 -28.69 13.88 25.30
CA ARG A 444 -28.57 13.78 23.84
C ARG A 444 -27.15 14.21 23.44
N PRO A 445 -26.54 13.62 22.40
CA PRO A 445 -25.20 14.04 21.94
C PRO A 445 -25.13 15.55 21.65
N SER A 446 -26.19 16.10 21.08
CA SER A 446 -26.35 17.53 20.80
C SER A 446 -26.47 18.40 22.06
N ASP A 447 -26.77 17.87 23.23
CA ASP A 447 -26.79 18.63 24.47
C ASP A 447 -25.42 18.58 25.16
N VAL A 448 -24.58 17.57 24.89
CA VAL A 448 -23.29 17.37 25.58
C VAL A 448 -22.36 18.55 25.31
N HIS A 449 -22.25 19.02 24.07
CA HIS A 449 -21.41 20.18 23.74
C HIS A 449 -21.86 21.45 24.46
N VAL A 450 -23.17 21.67 24.63
CA VAL A 450 -23.72 22.84 25.33
C VAL A 450 -23.36 22.79 26.82
N ARG A 451 -23.42 21.59 27.42
CA ARG A 451 -23.03 21.38 28.82
C ARG A 451 -21.52 21.54 29.01
N SER A 452 -20.74 20.98 28.10
CA SER A 452 -19.28 21.12 28.09
C SER A 452 -18.87 22.59 28.02
N ALA A 453 -19.44 23.36 27.10
CA ALA A 453 -19.17 24.79 26.96
C ALA A 453 -19.52 25.58 28.23
N ARG A 454 -20.64 25.24 28.88
CA ARG A 454 -21.03 25.85 30.15
C ARG A 454 -20.02 25.56 31.26
N HIS A 455 -19.56 24.31 31.41
CA HIS A 455 -18.55 23.96 32.40
C HIS A 455 -17.22 24.67 32.08
N MET A 456 -16.75 24.63 30.84
CA MET A 456 -15.54 25.36 30.42
C MET A 456 -15.62 26.87 30.68
N GLU A 457 -16.79 27.49 30.52
CA GLU A 457 -17.00 28.91 30.87
C GLU A 457 -16.94 29.15 32.39
N GLN A 458 -17.50 28.24 33.19
CA GLN A 458 -17.47 28.31 34.65
C GLN A 458 -16.06 28.20 35.21
N PHE A 459 -15.22 27.34 34.64
CA PHE A 459 -13.81 27.18 34.98
C PHE A 459 -12.90 28.24 34.33
N GLY A 460 -13.46 29.20 33.59
CA GLY A 460 -12.71 30.32 33.00
C GLY A 460 -11.85 29.95 31.78
N VAL A 461 -11.97 28.73 31.27
CA VAL A 461 -11.23 28.24 30.09
C VAL A 461 -11.57 29.06 28.85
N LEU A 462 -12.86 29.38 28.66
CA LEU A 462 -13.32 30.14 27.48
C LEU A 462 -13.22 31.68 27.61
N LYS A 463 -13.01 32.22 28.81
CA LYS A 463 -13.07 33.68 29.05
C LYS A 463 -11.80 34.45 28.67
N ARG A 464 -10.69 33.78 28.35
CA ARG A 464 -9.39 34.44 28.15
C ARG A 464 -9.19 35.11 26.77
N LYS A 465 -10.12 34.96 25.82
CA LYS A 465 -9.96 35.45 24.45
C LYS A 465 -10.10 36.97 24.25
N SER A 466 -10.49 37.78 25.25
CA SER A 466 -10.78 39.21 25.00
C SER A 466 -9.60 40.17 25.15
N ASP A 467 -8.54 39.84 25.89
CA ASP A 467 -7.56 40.86 26.29
C ASP A 467 -6.06 40.50 26.11
N ASP A 468 -5.69 39.23 25.89
CA ASP A 468 -4.30 38.83 25.62
C ASP A 468 -4.24 37.77 24.48
N GLU A 469 -3.88 38.20 23.27
CA GLU A 469 -3.73 37.33 22.08
C GLU A 469 -2.54 36.35 22.15
N SER A 470 -1.78 36.31 23.25
CA SER A 470 -0.49 35.59 23.33
C SER A 470 -0.53 34.21 24.00
N SER A 471 -1.59 33.84 24.74
CA SER A 471 -1.68 32.52 25.39
C SER A 471 -2.53 31.55 24.55
N ASN A 472 -1.88 30.69 23.77
CA ASN A 472 -2.51 29.74 22.82
C ASN A 472 -3.20 28.53 23.50
N SER A 473 -3.27 28.49 24.83
CA SER A 473 -3.72 27.31 25.59
C SER A 473 -5.22 27.01 25.45
N GLY A 474 -6.03 27.89 24.87
CA GLY A 474 -7.47 27.66 24.65
C GLY A 474 -7.82 27.02 23.31
N GLY A 475 -6.81 26.66 22.50
CA GLY A 475 -7.03 26.10 21.16
C GLY A 475 -7.64 24.70 21.18
N PHE A 476 -7.18 23.83 22.08
CA PHE A 476 -7.63 22.43 22.10
C PHE A 476 -9.08 22.28 22.58
N GLU A 477 -9.48 22.98 23.63
CA GLU A 477 -10.86 22.90 24.13
C GLU A 477 -11.87 23.44 23.13
N GLU A 478 -11.49 24.44 22.32
CA GLU A 478 -12.32 24.91 21.21
C GLU A 478 -12.47 23.86 20.10
N ILE A 479 -11.40 23.08 19.83
CA ILE A 479 -11.46 21.93 18.93
C ILE A 479 -12.42 20.88 19.50
N VAL A 480 -12.26 20.49 20.77
CA VAL A 480 -13.13 19.52 21.46
C VAL A 480 -14.60 19.93 21.37
N LEU A 481 -14.93 21.17 21.70
CA LEU A 481 -16.30 21.69 21.58
C LEU A 481 -16.82 21.66 20.13
N SER A 482 -15.95 21.97 19.17
CA SER A 482 -16.31 21.93 17.75
C SER A 482 -16.60 20.51 17.27
N VAL A 483 -15.83 19.52 17.70
CA VAL A 483 -16.08 18.10 17.39
C VAL A 483 -17.37 17.62 18.05
N MET A 484 -17.58 17.91 19.34
CA MET A 484 -18.81 17.54 20.06
C MET A 484 -20.07 18.18 19.45
N LYS A 485 -19.92 19.34 18.78
CA LYS A 485 -20.98 20.01 18.03
C LYS A 485 -21.27 19.34 16.67
N GLY A 486 -20.42 18.43 16.21
CA GLY A 486 -20.54 17.76 14.92
C GLY A 486 -19.81 18.46 13.77
N ASN A 487 -18.81 19.32 14.05
CA ASN A 487 -18.08 20.02 13.00
C ASN A 487 -16.87 19.20 12.50
N ALA A 488 -17.10 18.33 11.52
CA ALA A 488 -16.06 17.51 10.91
C ALA A 488 -14.97 18.32 10.19
N GLY A 489 -15.29 19.49 9.62
CA GLY A 489 -14.31 20.35 8.97
C GLY A 489 -13.25 20.87 9.95
N ARG A 490 -13.67 21.23 11.17
CA ARG A 490 -12.77 21.66 12.24
C ARG A 490 -11.85 20.55 12.75
N VAL A 491 -12.28 19.29 12.69
CA VAL A 491 -11.42 18.13 13.00
C VAL A 491 -10.24 18.07 12.04
N VAL A 492 -10.53 18.16 10.75
CA VAL A 492 -9.49 18.07 9.70
C VAL A 492 -8.54 19.26 9.77
N GLU A 493 -9.07 20.47 9.98
CA GLU A 493 -8.26 21.69 10.20
C GLU A 493 -7.36 21.53 11.44
N ALA A 494 -7.92 21.10 12.57
CA ALA A 494 -7.16 20.87 13.80
C ALA A 494 -6.06 19.83 13.63
N LEU A 495 -6.36 18.67 13.04
CA LEU A 495 -5.35 17.63 12.81
C LEU A 495 -4.28 18.06 11.80
N HIS A 496 -4.65 18.90 10.83
CA HIS A 496 -3.68 19.49 9.92
C HIS A 496 -2.73 20.44 10.66
N ASP A 497 -3.25 21.31 11.53
CA ASP A 497 -2.46 22.24 12.33
C ASP A 497 -1.61 21.54 13.38
N LEU A 498 -2.11 20.46 13.98
CA LEU A 498 -1.44 19.58 14.94
C LEU A 498 -0.51 18.56 14.28
N GLY A 499 0.15 18.95 13.18
CA GLY A 499 1.21 18.14 12.58
C GLY A 499 0.83 17.45 11.28
N GLY A 500 -0.44 17.38 10.89
CA GLY A 500 -0.81 16.86 9.57
C GLY A 500 -0.18 17.66 8.40
N GLY A 501 0.02 18.95 8.59
CA GLY A 501 0.72 19.86 7.66
C GLY A 501 2.23 19.98 7.90
N SER A 502 2.78 19.32 8.93
CA SER A 502 4.20 19.46 9.31
C SER A 502 5.18 18.74 8.38
N GLY A 503 4.69 17.84 7.53
CA GLY A 503 5.54 16.95 6.73
C GLY A 503 5.87 15.61 7.42
N ALA A 504 5.48 15.42 8.68
CA ALA A 504 5.62 14.13 9.37
C ALA A 504 4.68 13.07 8.78
N ALA A 505 5.23 11.87 8.50
CA ALA A 505 4.51 10.81 7.78
C ALA A 505 3.26 10.31 8.52
N LEU A 506 3.38 9.97 9.81
CA LEU A 506 2.26 9.40 10.58
C LEU A 506 1.13 10.42 10.81
N PRO A 507 1.40 11.65 11.33
CA PRO A 507 0.36 12.68 11.46
C PRO A 507 -0.35 13.00 10.15
N ALA A 508 0.39 13.22 9.05
CA ALA A 508 -0.20 13.54 7.76
C ALA A 508 -1.10 12.40 7.23
N THR A 509 -0.66 11.15 7.41
CA THR A 509 -1.44 9.98 6.99
C THR A 509 -2.72 9.83 7.81
N MET A 510 -2.64 10.03 9.13
CA MET A 510 -3.82 9.99 10.00
C MET A 510 -4.84 11.07 9.65
N THR A 511 -4.39 12.30 9.39
CA THR A 511 -5.27 13.40 8.96
C THR A 511 -5.96 13.07 7.63
N ALA A 512 -5.22 12.53 6.65
CA ALA A 512 -5.79 12.15 5.36
C ALA A 512 -6.79 10.99 5.47
N LEU A 513 -6.47 9.94 6.23
CA LEU A 513 -7.33 8.78 6.41
C LEU A 513 -8.58 9.09 7.24
N LEU A 514 -8.47 9.93 8.29
CA LEU A 514 -9.64 10.37 9.04
C LEU A 514 -10.53 11.28 8.20
N CYS A 515 -9.96 12.19 7.40
CA CYS A 515 -10.73 12.96 6.43
C CYS A 515 -11.47 12.04 5.46
N ASN A 516 -10.84 10.96 4.99
CA ASN A 516 -11.50 9.97 4.14
C ASN A 516 -12.68 9.28 4.86
N LEU A 517 -12.49 8.83 6.10
CA LEU A 517 -13.57 8.22 6.90
C LEU A 517 -14.75 9.19 7.13
N LEU A 518 -14.46 10.47 7.38
CA LEU A 518 -15.47 11.50 7.58
C LEU A 518 -16.22 11.83 6.29
N THR A 519 -15.54 11.82 5.14
CA THR A 519 -16.17 11.95 3.82
C THR A 519 -17.04 10.74 3.51
N GLU A 520 -16.56 9.51 3.76
CA GLU A 520 -17.34 8.28 3.59
C GLU A 520 -18.57 8.22 4.51
N ALA A 521 -18.48 8.82 5.71
CA ALA A 521 -19.60 8.98 6.64
C ALA A 521 -20.53 10.16 6.28
N ASN A 522 -20.32 10.81 5.13
CA ASN A 522 -21.07 11.98 4.66
C ASN A 522 -21.04 13.20 5.61
N GLN A 523 -20.04 13.27 6.50
CA GLN A 523 -19.86 14.40 7.42
C GLN A 523 -19.17 15.59 6.74
N ILE A 524 -18.31 15.31 5.75
CA ILE A 524 -17.68 16.31 4.90
C ILE A 524 -18.24 16.13 3.49
N GLN A 525 -19.03 17.10 3.03
CA GLN A 525 -19.50 17.10 1.66
C GLN A 525 -18.39 17.64 0.75
N PRO A 526 -17.99 16.92 -0.31
CA PRO A 526 -17.09 17.47 -1.31
C PRO A 526 -17.76 18.71 -1.90
N SER A 527 -17.12 19.87 -1.80
CA SER A 527 -17.70 21.14 -2.22
C SER A 527 -17.91 21.15 -3.74
N ILE A 528 -19.14 20.82 -4.18
CA ILE A 528 -19.57 20.89 -5.59
C ILE A 528 -19.84 22.36 -5.95
N SER A 529 -18.83 23.24 -5.85
CA SER A 529 -18.97 24.61 -6.36
C SER A 529 -18.86 24.58 -7.88
N SER A 530 -19.93 24.99 -8.57
CA SER A 530 -20.12 24.85 -10.02
C SER A 530 -19.25 25.75 -10.90
N THR A 531 -18.31 26.51 -10.33
CA THR A 531 -17.52 27.50 -11.04
C THR A 531 -16.07 27.49 -10.55
N THR A 532 -15.14 27.19 -11.46
CA THR A 532 -13.67 27.09 -11.28
C THR A 532 -13.17 25.91 -10.44
N GLU A 533 -12.08 25.28 -10.91
CA GLU A 533 -11.42 24.07 -10.39
C GLU A 533 -11.77 23.74 -8.94
N SER A 534 -12.65 22.77 -8.74
CA SER A 534 -13.10 22.36 -7.41
C SER A 534 -11.93 21.70 -6.68
N PHE A 535 -11.34 22.44 -5.74
CA PHE A 535 -10.35 21.96 -4.81
C PHE A 535 -10.97 20.84 -3.96
N ASN A 536 -10.52 19.60 -4.15
CA ASN A 536 -10.96 18.47 -3.35
C ASN A 536 -9.98 18.28 -2.19
N ILE A 537 -10.39 18.73 -0.99
CA ILE A 537 -9.57 18.67 0.22
C ILE A 537 -9.07 17.25 0.54
N GLN A 538 -9.88 16.22 0.27
CA GLN A 538 -9.50 14.82 0.49
C GLN A 538 -8.31 14.44 -0.41
N THR A 539 -8.38 14.80 -1.69
CA THR A 539 -7.29 14.56 -2.65
C THR A 539 -6.03 15.29 -2.22
N GLU A 540 -6.13 16.55 -1.78
CA GLU A 540 -4.96 17.31 -1.35
C GLU A 540 -4.30 16.73 -0.11
N LEU A 541 -5.09 16.33 0.90
CA LEU A 541 -4.55 15.71 2.11
C LEU A 541 -3.90 14.36 1.81
N LEU A 542 -4.46 13.55 0.92
CA LEU A 542 -3.85 12.30 0.46
C LEU A 542 -2.53 12.55 -0.27
N LEU A 543 -2.49 13.55 -1.15
CA LEU A 543 -1.27 13.93 -1.86
C LEU A 543 -0.23 14.45 -0.87
N LEU A 544 -0.60 15.31 0.08
CA LEU A 544 0.29 15.81 1.13
C LEU A 544 0.84 14.66 1.97
N ALA A 545 -0.02 13.75 2.45
CA ALA A 545 0.40 12.57 3.20
C ALA A 545 1.39 11.70 2.40
N SER A 546 1.15 11.49 1.10
CA SER A 546 2.09 10.74 0.25
C SER A 546 3.46 11.42 0.14
N HIS A 547 3.51 12.76 0.07
CA HIS A 547 4.77 13.52 0.06
C HIS A 547 5.46 13.49 1.43
N SER A 548 4.70 13.61 2.52
CA SER A 548 5.19 13.49 3.89
C SER A 548 5.86 12.14 4.14
N ILE A 549 5.24 11.05 3.67
CA ILE A 549 5.83 9.70 3.69
C ILE A 549 7.15 9.68 2.90
N LEU A 550 7.14 10.13 1.65
CA LEU A 550 8.35 10.11 0.82
C LEU A 550 9.49 10.92 1.43
N SER A 551 9.19 12.10 1.97
CA SER A 551 10.17 12.97 2.62
C SER A 551 10.75 12.33 3.89
N SER A 552 9.88 11.87 4.80
CA SER A 552 10.29 11.30 6.11
C SER A 552 11.15 10.03 5.95
N PHE A 553 10.88 9.21 4.94
CA PHE A 553 11.66 7.99 4.69
C PHE A 553 12.91 8.25 3.85
N SER A 554 12.93 9.31 3.03
CA SER A 554 14.12 9.72 2.28
C SER A 554 15.22 10.21 3.21
N THR A 555 14.89 10.97 4.25
CA THR A 555 15.87 11.46 5.23
C THR A 555 16.53 10.34 6.03
N GLN A 556 15.87 9.18 6.14
CA GLN A 556 16.40 8.00 6.84
C GLN A 556 17.13 6.98 5.96
N ASN A 557 17.36 7.28 4.67
CA ASN A 557 17.87 6.32 3.69
C ASN A 557 16.98 5.06 3.51
N HIS A 558 15.68 5.18 3.81
CA HIS A 558 14.67 4.14 3.65
C HIS A 558 13.66 4.49 2.54
N SER A 559 14.14 5.14 1.47
CA SER A 559 13.30 5.62 0.37
C SER A 559 12.45 4.52 -0.28
N GLU A 560 12.94 3.28 -0.36
CA GLU A 560 12.16 2.13 -0.84
C GLU A 560 10.89 1.88 -0.02
N VAL A 561 10.99 1.96 1.31
CA VAL A 561 9.85 1.77 2.20
C VAL A 561 8.86 2.92 2.03
N GLY A 562 9.37 4.15 1.98
CA GLY A 562 8.55 5.34 1.72
C GLY A 562 7.76 5.25 0.42
N VAL A 563 8.40 4.83 -0.67
CA VAL A 563 7.74 4.64 -1.97
C VAL A 563 6.65 3.57 -1.92
N ARG A 564 6.89 2.43 -1.24
CA ARG A 564 5.87 1.40 -1.05
C ARG A 564 4.68 1.93 -0.25
N LEU A 565 4.91 2.64 0.86
CA LEU A 565 3.85 3.15 1.71
C LEU A 565 3.03 4.24 1.01
N ALA A 566 3.69 5.17 0.32
CA ALA A 566 3.03 6.19 -0.49
C ALA A 566 2.20 5.56 -1.62
N THR A 567 2.73 4.52 -2.28
CA THR A 567 1.99 3.75 -3.29
C THR A 567 0.77 3.08 -2.69
N ARG A 568 0.91 2.41 -1.54
CA ARG A 568 -0.21 1.73 -0.84
C ARG A 568 -1.29 2.70 -0.37
N LEU A 569 -0.92 3.89 0.09
CA LEU A 569 -1.86 4.94 0.49
C LEU A 569 -2.68 5.45 -0.70
N LEU A 570 -2.03 5.73 -1.84
CA LEU A 570 -2.68 6.33 -3.00
C LEU A 570 -3.45 5.33 -3.87
N LEU A 571 -3.02 4.05 -3.89
CA LEU A 571 -3.54 3.04 -4.80
C LEU A 571 -5.08 2.85 -4.72
N PRO A 572 -5.72 2.80 -3.54
CA PRO A 572 -7.18 2.68 -3.44
C PRO A 572 -7.96 3.82 -4.11
N PHE A 573 -7.40 5.03 -4.09
CA PHE A 573 -7.99 6.23 -4.69
C PHE A 573 -7.61 6.42 -6.16
N ALA A 574 -6.67 5.60 -6.65
CA ALA A 574 -6.28 5.52 -8.04
C ALA A 574 -7.14 4.50 -8.81
N PHE A 575 -8.30 4.10 -8.29
CA PHE A 575 -9.37 3.41 -9.02
C PHE A 575 -10.54 4.39 -9.24
N PRO A 576 -11.09 4.52 -10.46
CA PRO A 576 -12.25 5.37 -10.68
C PRO A 576 -13.46 4.72 -10.01
N PRO A 577 -14.36 5.52 -9.42
CA PRO A 577 -15.59 5.01 -8.85
C PRO A 577 -16.37 4.22 -9.91
N THR A 578 -17.00 3.12 -9.49
CA THR A 578 -17.78 2.27 -10.39
C THR A 578 -18.85 3.11 -11.11
N PRO A 579 -19.09 2.87 -12.42
CA PRO A 579 -19.91 3.74 -13.27
C PRO A 579 -21.40 3.77 -12.91
N SER A 580 -21.82 3.08 -11.84
CA SER A 580 -23.20 3.02 -11.37
C SER A 580 -23.65 4.32 -10.68
N PHE A 581 -22.74 5.15 -10.14
CA PHE A 581 -23.12 6.28 -9.28
C PHE A 581 -22.18 7.50 -9.35
N SER A 582 -21.93 8.11 -10.51
CA SER A 582 -21.62 9.56 -10.53
C SER A 582 -21.73 10.18 -11.93
N SER A 583 -22.14 11.46 -11.93
CA SER A 583 -22.12 12.31 -13.11
C SER A 583 -20.69 12.48 -13.63
N LYS A 584 -20.52 12.58 -14.95
CA LYS A 584 -19.25 12.70 -15.71
C LYS A 584 -18.28 13.86 -15.31
N LYS A 585 -18.33 14.42 -14.11
CA LYS A 585 -17.62 15.64 -13.70
C LYS A 585 -16.45 15.45 -12.74
N ASP A 586 -16.30 14.31 -12.08
CA ASP A 586 -15.29 14.13 -11.01
C ASP A 586 -14.00 13.39 -11.44
N ASP A 587 -13.79 13.20 -12.75
CA ASP A 587 -12.62 12.48 -13.30
C ASP A 587 -11.25 13.12 -12.98
N SER A 588 -11.22 14.39 -12.54
CA SER A 588 -9.97 15.14 -12.32
C SER A 588 -9.19 14.68 -11.08
N SER A 589 -9.87 14.31 -9.99
CA SER A 589 -9.20 13.89 -8.73
C SER A 589 -8.46 12.57 -8.93
N PHE A 590 -9.15 11.58 -9.49
CA PHE A 590 -8.58 10.28 -9.85
C PHE A 590 -7.37 10.41 -10.78
N LEU A 591 -7.47 11.25 -11.82
CA LEU A 591 -6.39 11.43 -12.78
C LEU A 591 -5.15 12.04 -12.12
N ARG A 592 -5.34 12.99 -11.20
CA ARG A 592 -4.26 13.63 -10.46
C ARG A 592 -3.58 12.66 -9.48
N ILE A 593 -4.34 11.84 -8.76
CA ILE A 593 -3.77 10.78 -7.90
C ILE A 593 -2.99 9.77 -8.74
N THR A 594 -3.55 9.33 -9.87
CA THR A 594 -2.87 8.41 -10.80
C THR A 594 -1.58 9.01 -11.34
N HIS A 595 -1.58 10.30 -11.67
CA HIS A 595 -0.38 11.01 -12.14
C HIS A 595 0.67 11.13 -11.03
N GLN A 596 0.27 11.46 -9.81
CA GLN A 596 1.18 11.50 -8.66
C GLN A 596 1.80 10.12 -8.43
N LEU A 597 0.98 9.07 -8.39
CA LEU A 597 1.45 7.71 -8.23
C LEU A 597 2.44 7.31 -9.34
N ALA A 598 2.16 7.66 -10.59
CA ALA A 598 3.09 7.44 -11.69
C ALA A 598 4.39 8.23 -11.53
N THR A 599 4.33 9.48 -11.05
CA THR A 599 5.52 10.31 -10.79
C THR A 599 6.40 9.70 -9.69
N ILE A 600 5.78 9.19 -8.62
CA ILE A 600 6.49 8.52 -7.52
C ILE A 600 7.22 7.28 -8.05
N LEU A 601 6.56 6.46 -8.87
CA LEU A 601 7.17 5.26 -9.45
C LEU A 601 8.23 5.59 -10.51
N ASP A 602 8.04 6.64 -11.29
CA ASP A 602 8.99 7.07 -12.33
C ASP A 602 10.28 7.66 -11.75
N THR A 603 10.19 8.30 -10.59
CA THR A 603 11.36 8.84 -9.87
C THR A 603 12.08 7.79 -9.02
N HIS A 604 11.44 6.65 -8.74
CA HIS A 604 12.00 5.60 -7.89
C HIS A 604 13.02 4.74 -8.63
N MET A 605 14.18 4.53 -8.01
CA MET A 605 15.29 3.72 -8.53
C MET A 605 15.47 2.48 -7.64
N PRO A 606 14.76 1.35 -7.92
CA PRO A 606 14.74 0.20 -7.02
C PRO A 606 16.11 -0.51 -6.94
N ASN A 607 16.63 -0.71 -5.71
CA ASN A 607 17.93 -1.36 -5.52
C ASN A 607 17.86 -2.89 -5.57
N ASN A 608 16.68 -3.47 -5.33
CA ASN A 608 16.49 -4.91 -5.32
C ASN A 608 15.30 -5.36 -6.18
N ASP A 609 15.34 -6.63 -6.61
CA ASP A 609 14.30 -7.21 -7.47
C ASP A 609 12.98 -7.43 -6.73
N ALA A 610 13.02 -7.72 -5.43
CA ALA A 610 11.82 -7.96 -4.63
C ALA A 610 10.94 -6.70 -4.56
N ASP A 611 11.56 -5.54 -4.39
CA ASP A 611 10.94 -4.22 -4.38
C ASP A 611 10.24 -3.93 -5.71
N THR A 612 10.95 -4.09 -6.83
CA THR A 612 10.35 -3.89 -8.16
C THR A 612 9.20 -4.87 -8.40
N LYS A 613 9.36 -6.16 -8.05
CA LYS A 613 8.27 -7.15 -8.18
C LYS A 613 7.06 -6.76 -7.34
N HIS A 614 7.27 -6.27 -6.12
CA HIS A 614 6.22 -5.85 -5.22
C HIS A 614 5.48 -4.62 -5.77
N LEU A 615 6.18 -3.57 -6.18
CA LEU A 615 5.59 -2.37 -6.78
C LEU A 615 4.80 -2.70 -8.06
N LEU A 616 5.37 -3.52 -8.96
CA LEU A 616 4.65 -3.97 -10.15
C LEU A 616 3.39 -4.76 -9.78
N LYS A 617 3.45 -5.66 -8.79
CA LYS A 617 2.28 -6.42 -8.33
C LYS A 617 1.18 -5.52 -7.77
N LEU A 618 1.54 -4.48 -7.01
CA LEU A 618 0.60 -3.50 -6.46
C LEU A 618 -0.12 -2.71 -7.57
N VAL A 619 0.60 -2.32 -8.61
CA VAL A 619 0.11 -1.39 -9.63
C VAL A 619 -0.53 -2.10 -10.84
N THR A 620 -0.19 -3.37 -11.08
CA THR A 620 -0.73 -4.18 -12.19
C THR A 620 -2.27 -4.14 -12.29
N PRO A 621 -3.05 -4.24 -11.19
CA PRO A 621 -4.51 -4.14 -11.25
C PRO A 621 -5.01 -2.84 -11.87
N LEU A 622 -4.31 -1.72 -11.65
CA LEU A 622 -4.65 -0.41 -12.20
C LEU A 622 -4.43 -0.36 -13.71
N ILE A 623 -3.33 -0.95 -14.19
CA ILE A 623 -3.02 -1.05 -15.63
C ILE A 623 -4.05 -1.95 -16.33
N VAL A 624 -4.33 -3.13 -15.75
CA VAL A 624 -5.26 -4.12 -16.32
C VAL A 624 -6.69 -3.60 -16.37
N LYS A 625 -7.17 -2.96 -15.29
CA LYS A 625 -8.56 -2.51 -15.19
C LYS A 625 -8.81 -1.19 -15.93
N HIS A 626 -7.86 -0.25 -15.91
CA HIS A 626 -8.09 1.12 -16.41
C HIS A 626 -7.31 1.50 -17.65
N GLY A 627 -6.33 0.68 -18.08
CA GLY A 627 -5.54 0.99 -19.26
C GLY A 627 -4.75 2.30 -19.14
N SER A 628 -4.33 2.69 -17.92
CA SER A 628 -3.57 3.92 -17.70
C SER A 628 -2.20 3.82 -18.36
N LYS A 629 -2.01 4.52 -19.48
CA LYS A 629 -0.72 4.59 -20.19
C LYS A 629 0.37 5.26 -19.35
N VAL A 630 0.03 6.32 -18.61
CA VAL A 630 0.99 7.04 -17.76
C VAL A 630 1.56 6.10 -16.69
N MET A 631 0.72 5.23 -16.12
CA MET A 631 1.17 4.24 -15.15
C MET A 631 2.06 3.16 -15.78
N LEU A 632 1.72 2.73 -17.00
CA LEU A 632 2.53 1.78 -17.75
C LEU A 632 3.92 2.35 -18.04
N ASP A 633 4.00 3.60 -18.49
CA ASP A 633 5.26 4.29 -18.77
C ASP A 633 6.14 4.37 -17.50
N ALA A 634 5.55 4.67 -16.34
CA ALA A 634 6.26 4.67 -15.05
C ALA A 634 6.75 3.26 -14.64
N CYS A 635 5.93 2.22 -14.84
CA CYS A 635 6.33 0.84 -14.59
C CYS A 635 7.45 0.38 -15.53
N GLU A 636 7.43 0.80 -16.80
CA GLU A 636 8.53 0.53 -17.73
C GLU A 636 9.83 1.19 -17.28
N ASN A 637 9.76 2.37 -16.64
CA ASN A 637 10.95 2.99 -16.10
C ASN A 637 11.55 2.19 -14.93
N LEU A 638 10.74 1.68 -14.00
CA LEU A 638 11.20 0.77 -12.95
C LEU A 638 11.92 -0.47 -13.53
N ILE A 639 11.32 -1.06 -14.56
CA ILE A 639 11.88 -2.20 -15.29
C ILE A 639 13.20 -1.84 -15.96
N ARG A 640 13.26 -0.66 -16.59
CA ARG A 640 14.48 -0.14 -17.23
C ARG A 640 15.61 0.07 -16.21
N CYS A 641 15.31 0.51 -15.00
CA CYS A 641 16.30 0.67 -13.93
C CYS A 641 16.94 -0.67 -13.55
N ARG A 642 16.12 -1.71 -13.37
CA ARG A 642 16.62 -3.07 -13.09
C ARG A 642 17.38 -3.66 -14.28
N PHE A 643 16.89 -3.47 -15.50
CA PHE A 643 17.60 -3.84 -16.72
C PHE A 643 19.01 -3.21 -16.77
N GLN A 644 19.12 -1.90 -16.53
CA GLN A 644 20.41 -1.20 -16.53
C GLN A 644 21.34 -1.68 -15.41
N TYR A 645 20.80 -2.00 -14.23
CA TYR A 645 21.57 -2.58 -13.13
C TYR A 645 22.20 -3.92 -13.55
N TYR A 646 21.42 -4.85 -14.08
CA TYR A 646 21.90 -6.16 -14.52
C TYR A 646 22.89 -6.07 -15.69
N MET A 647 22.69 -5.11 -16.59
CA MET A 647 23.64 -4.83 -17.67
C MET A 647 24.99 -4.32 -17.15
N LYS A 648 25.00 -3.45 -16.13
CA LYS A 648 26.25 -2.98 -15.51
C LYS A 648 27.01 -4.11 -14.81
N ASP A 649 26.28 -5.08 -14.26
CA ASP A 649 26.84 -6.23 -13.55
C ASP A 649 27.22 -7.40 -14.47
N ASN A 650 27.12 -7.25 -15.79
CA ASN A 650 27.36 -8.32 -16.78
C ASN A 650 26.52 -9.58 -16.52
N ARG A 651 25.27 -9.40 -16.09
CA ARG A 651 24.32 -10.48 -15.77
C ARG A 651 23.10 -10.40 -16.72
N PRO A 652 23.27 -10.81 -18.00
CA PRO A 652 22.28 -10.56 -19.05
C PRO A 652 20.98 -11.34 -18.87
N GLY A 653 20.99 -12.54 -18.25
CA GLY A 653 19.75 -13.25 -17.97
C GLY A 653 18.78 -12.44 -17.10
N GLY A 654 19.29 -11.79 -16.05
CA GLY A 654 18.49 -10.89 -15.21
C GLY A 654 17.99 -9.66 -15.99
N ALA A 655 18.81 -9.09 -16.87
CA ALA A 655 18.42 -7.96 -17.71
C ALA A 655 17.24 -8.33 -18.64
N ILE A 656 17.29 -9.52 -19.24
CA ILE A 656 16.26 -10.04 -20.13
C ILE A 656 14.97 -10.34 -19.40
N TYR A 657 15.04 -10.99 -18.25
CA TYR A 657 13.88 -11.25 -17.40
C TYR A 657 13.05 -9.96 -17.19
N TRP A 658 13.72 -8.86 -16.86
CA TRP A 658 13.05 -7.57 -16.68
C TRP A 658 12.44 -7.02 -17.96
N LEU A 659 13.13 -7.07 -19.10
CA LEU A 659 12.57 -6.64 -20.38
C LEU A 659 11.35 -7.46 -20.80
N LEU A 660 11.40 -8.78 -20.61
CA LEU A 660 10.27 -9.69 -20.84
C LEU A 660 9.09 -9.30 -19.95
N ARG A 661 9.34 -9.05 -18.66
CA ARG A 661 8.31 -8.58 -17.73
C ARG A 661 7.66 -7.26 -18.17
N GLY A 662 8.44 -6.35 -18.75
CA GLY A 662 7.92 -5.11 -19.32
C GLY A 662 7.05 -5.34 -20.54
N MET A 663 7.41 -6.30 -21.39
CA MET A 663 6.61 -6.71 -22.54
C MET A 663 5.30 -7.38 -22.11
N GLU A 664 5.32 -8.22 -21.08
CA GLU A 664 4.10 -8.78 -20.48
C GLU A 664 3.17 -7.69 -19.96
N LEU A 665 3.71 -6.72 -19.23
CA LEU A 665 2.91 -5.62 -18.68
C LEU A 665 2.26 -4.77 -19.79
N ASN A 666 2.99 -4.52 -20.88
CA ASN A 666 2.44 -3.87 -22.08
C ASN A 666 1.32 -4.70 -22.73
N ALA A 667 1.45 -6.03 -22.74
CA ALA A 667 0.45 -6.93 -23.33
C ALA A 667 -0.85 -6.96 -22.51
N LEU A 668 -0.80 -6.63 -21.22
CA LEU A 668 -1.96 -6.54 -20.34
C LEU A 668 -2.82 -5.28 -20.56
N LEU A 669 -2.34 -4.29 -21.32
CA LEU A 669 -3.06 -3.05 -21.55
C LEU A 669 -4.34 -3.33 -22.37
N PRO A 670 -5.55 -3.06 -21.83
CA PRO A 670 -6.77 -3.21 -22.62
C PRO A 670 -6.72 -2.26 -23.81
N ARG A 671 -6.68 -2.80 -25.03
CA ARG A 671 -6.82 -1.99 -26.24
C ARG A 671 -8.19 -1.31 -26.16
N ALA A 672 -8.20 0.03 -26.11
CA ALA A 672 -9.41 0.83 -26.11
C ALA A 672 -10.35 0.27 -27.18
N LYS A 673 -11.49 -0.28 -26.76
CA LYS A 673 -12.53 -0.71 -27.68
C LYS A 673 -12.93 0.57 -28.40
N ASN A 674 -12.68 0.66 -29.70
CA ASN A 674 -13.27 1.70 -30.50
C ASN A 674 -14.79 1.51 -30.36
N ASP A 675 -15.45 2.42 -29.65
CA ASP A 675 -16.82 2.32 -29.13
C ASP A 675 -17.94 2.30 -30.22
N GLY A 676 -17.63 1.84 -31.44
CA GLY A 676 -18.53 1.85 -32.58
C GLY A 676 -19.34 0.58 -32.83
N GLU A 677 -18.89 -0.61 -32.43
CA GLU A 677 -19.55 -1.86 -32.84
C GLU A 677 -19.94 -2.75 -31.66
N LYS A 678 -21.25 -2.81 -31.42
CA LYS A 678 -21.88 -3.68 -30.44
C LYS A 678 -21.54 -5.14 -30.70
N GLN A 679 -20.81 -5.71 -29.73
CA GLN A 679 -20.62 -7.12 -29.42
C GLN A 679 -21.72 -8.06 -29.97
N LYS A 680 -21.32 -8.93 -30.90
CA LYS A 680 -21.80 -10.32 -30.98
C LYS A 680 -20.62 -11.21 -31.35
N ASN A 681 -19.88 -11.70 -30.33
CA ASN A 681 -19.40 -13.09 -30.18
C ASN A 681 -18.19 -13.16 -29.24
N ASN A 682 -18.31 -13.91 -28.13
CA ASN A 682 -17.27 -14.19 -27.14
C ASN A 682 -16.00 -14.89 -27.69
N LYS A 683 -15.95 -15.24 -28.99
CA LYS A 683 -14.73 -15.76 -29.64
C LYS A 683 -13.73 -14.66 -30.04
N GLU A 684 -14.13 -13.39 -30.00
CA GLU A 684 -13.22 -12.27 -30.29
C GLU A 684 -12.34 -11.87 -29.10
N GLN A 685 -12.67 -12.23 -27.86
CA GLN A 685 -11.80 -11.93 -26.72
C GLN A 685 -10.44 -12.66 -26.81
N GLN A 686 -10.37 -13.85 -27.41
CA GLN A 686 -9.09 -14.50 -27.75
C GLN A 686 -8.37 -13.84 -28.95
N ARG A 687 -9.08 -13.14 -29.84
CA ARG A 687 -8.47 -12.34 -30.94
C ARG A 687 -7.86 -11.02 -30.45
N TYR A 688 -8.21 -10.55 -29.25
CA TYR A 688 -7.74 -9.27 -28.72
C TYR A 688 -6.33 -9.32 -28.11
N TYR A 689 -5.82 -10.50 -27.75
CA TYR A 689 -4.51 -10.66 -27.11
C TYR A 689 -3.36 -10.99 -28.09
N SER A 690 -3.64 -11.45 -29.32
CA SER A 690 -2.61 -11.66 -30.36
C SER A 690 -2.26 -10.40 -31.16
N GLY A 691 -3.02 -9.32 -30.95
CA GLY A 691 -2.74 -8.01 -31.53
C GLY A 691 -1.50 -7.39 -30.91
N VAL A 692 -0.33 -7.71 -31.49
CA VAL A 692 0.95 -7.00 -31.47
C VAL A 692 1.11 -6.03 -30.30
N VAL A 693 1.89 -6.43 -29.28
CA VAL A 693 2.54 -5.50 -28.33
C VAL A 693 3.00 -4.29 -29.13
N SER A 694 2.44 -3.11 -28.80
CA SER A 694 2.72 -1.85 -29.49
C SER A 694 4.19 -1.85 -29.89
N SER A 695 4.48 -1.78 -31.20
CA SER A 695 5.85 -1.79 -31.72
C SER A 695 6.74 -0.70 -31.10
N ASN A 696 6.13 0.23 -30.37
CA ASN A 696 6.77 1.35 -29.72
C ASN A 696 7.05 1.18 -28.23
N SER A 697 6.79 0.02 -27.59
CA SER A 697 7.15 -0.09 -26.17
C SER A 697 8.68 -0.04 -25.98
N PRO A 698 9.19 0.84 -25.10
CA PRO A 698 10.59 0.87 -24.68
C PRO A 698 11.17 -0.50 -24.38
N SER A 699 10.46 -1.34 -23.62
CA SER A 699 10.93 -2.68 -23.23
C SER A 699 11.19 -3.57 -24.46
N LYS A 700 10.26 -3.56 -25.43
CA LYS A 700 10.41 -4.30 -26.69
C LYS A 700 11.55 -3.76 -27.54
N ARG A 701 11.71 -2.44 -27.63
CA ARG A 701 12.83 -1.82 -28.39
C ARG A 701 14.19 -2.20 -27.80
N HIS A 702 14.34 -2.13 -26.48
CA HIS A 702 15.57 -2.52 -25.81
C HIS A 702 15.84 -4.02 -25.97
N PHE A 703 14.81 -4.86 -25.88
CA PHE A 703 14.92 -6.30 -26.11
C PHE A 703 15.36 -6.63 -27.55
N THR A 704 14.71 -6.03 -28.56
CA THR A 704 15.10 -6.12 -29.98
C THR A 704 16.55 -5.69 -30.19
N LEU A 705 16.96 -4.54 -29.65
CA LEU A 705 18.34 -4.04 -29.75
C LEU A 705 19.33 -4.98 -29.05
N PHE A 706 18.96 -5.53 -27.90
CA PHE A 706 19.81 -6.44 -27.14
C PHE A 706 20.05 -7.77 -27.89
N CYS A 707 18.97 -8.40 -28.40
CA CYS A 707 19.08 -9.62 -29.19
C CYS A 707 19.86 -9.41 -30.50
N THR A 708 19.57 -8.32 -31.22
CA THR A 708 20.26 -8.02 -32.49
C THR A 708 21.73 -7.66 -32.30
N SER A 709 22.06 -6.87 -31.27
CA SER A 709 23.45 -6.53 -30.92
C SER A 709 24.23 -7.78 -30.48
N THR A 710 23.63 -8.63 -29.62
CA THR A 710 24.26 -9.89 -29.18
C THR A 710 24.49 -10.84 -30.36
N ALA A 711 23.49 -10.98 -31.25
CA ALA A 711 23.61 -11.78 -32.47
C ALA A 711 24.70 -11.24 -33.40
N SER A 712 24.78 -9.92 -33.60
CA SER A 712 25.80 -9.28 -34.43
C SER A 712 27.21 -9.43 -33.84
N ASN A 713 27.38 -9.23 -32.53
CA ASN A 713 28.69 -9.34 -31.88
C ASN A 713 29.18 -10.78 -31.84
N LEU A 714 28.30 -11.75 -31.53
CA LEU A 714 28.62 -13.18 -31.60
C LEU A 714 29.04 -13.56 -33.02
N LEU A 715 28.30 -13.11 -34.03
CA LEU A 715 28.61 -13.40 -35.42
C LEU A 715 29.96 -12.78 -35.85
N LYS A 716 30.24 -11.53 -35.48
CA LYS A 716 31.54 -10.88 -35.74
C LYS A 716 32.69 -11.62 -35.06
N ALA A 717 32.50 -12.07 -33.82
CA ALA A 717 33.49 -12.86 -33.11
C ALA A 717 33.81 -14.17 -33.84
N LEU A 718 32.79 -14.86 -34.38
CA LEU A 718 32.95 -16.06 -35.20
C LEU A 718 33.71 -15.77 -36.50
N VAL A 719 33.36 -14.70 -37.21
CA VAL A 719 33.99 -14.35 -38.51
C VAL A 719 35.43 -13.88 -38.34
N ALA A 720 35.70 -13.09 -37.31
CA ALA A 720 37.03 -12.54 -37.04
C ALA A 720 38.04 -13.57 -36.53
N ASN A 721 37.65 -14.85 -36.36
CA ASN A 721 38.46 -15.90 -35.72
C ASN A 721 39.06 -15.41 -34.39
N THR A 722 38.26 -14.65 -33.62
CA THR A 722 38.67 -14.12 -32.32
C THR A 722 38.96 -15.25 -31.34
N SER A 723 39.60 -14.93 -30.21
CA SER A 723 39.94 -15.93 -29.21
C SER A 723 38.70 -16.74 -28.80
N VAL A 724 38.85 -18.05 -28.64
CA VAL A 724 37.75 -18.97 -28.25
C VAL A 724 37.01 -18.46 -27.02
N ASN A 725 37.69 -17.74 -26.13
CA ASN A 725 37.11 -17.14 -24.92
C ASN A 725 36.04 -16.07 -25.22
N GLU A 726 36.22 -15.24 -26.26
CA GLU A 726 35.25 -14.22 -26.65
C GLU A 726 33.98 -14.84 -27.25
N VAL A 727 34.15 -15.83 -28.12
CA VAL A 727 33.04 -16.60 -28.70
C VAL A 727 32.26 -17.32 -27.60
N VAL A 728 32.95 -17.99 -26.67
CA VAL A 728 32.31 -18.68 -25.53
C VAL A 728 31.55 -17.69 -24.63
N CYS A 729 32.09 -16.49 -24.41
CA CYS A 729 31.42 -15.46 -23.62
C CYS A 729 30.06 -15.07 -24.25
N TYR A 730 30.05 -14.65 -25.52
CA TYR A 730 28.81 -14.28 -26.21
C TYR A 730 27.85 -15.46 -26.39
N LEU A 731 28.37 -16.67 -26.59
CA LEU A 731 27.57 -17.88 -26.68
C LEU A 731 26.86 -18.19 -25.36
N ASN A 732 27.56 -18.11 -24.23
CA ASN A 732 26.97 -18.32 -22.91
C ASN A 732 25.88 -17.29 -22.63
N ILE A 733 26.14 -16.01 -22.94
CA ILE A 733 25.14 -14.95 -22.84
C ILE A 733 23.91 -15.31 -23.65
N ALA A 734 24.08 -15.63 -24.94
CA ALA A 734 23.00 -15.95 -25.86
C ALA A 734 22.20 -17.20 -25.46
N GLN A 735 22.86 -18.22 -24.90
CA GLN A 735 22.22 -19.40 -24.35
C GLN A 735 21.42 -19.09 -23.08
N GLU A 736 21.95 -18.24 -22.19
CA GLU A 736 21.23 -17.77 -21.00
C GLU A 736 19.94 -17.02 -21.39
N ILE A 737 19.96 -16.25 -22.49
CA ILE A 737 18.75 -15.60 -23.05
C ILE A 737 17.70 -16.66 -23.41
N ILE A 738 18.10 -17.65 -24.21
CA ILE A 738 17.20 -18.69 -24.72
C ILE A 738 16.67 -19.53 -23.56
N GLN A 739 17.53 -19.88 -22.59
CA GLN A 739 17.16 -20.65 -21.42
C GLN A 739 16.21 -19.87 -20.51
N SER A 740 16.46 -18.58 -20.25
CA SER A 740 15.55 -17.75 -19.45
C SER A 740 14.15 -17.65 -20.07
N ILE A 741 14.05 -17.66 -21.40
CA ILE A 741 12.75 -17.67 -22.10
C ILE A 741 12.05 -19.03 -21.93
N GLN A 742 12.81 -20.12 -21.76
CA GLN A 742 12.28 -21.48 -21.59
C GLN A 742 11.93 -21.79 -20.13
N ASP A 743 12.75 -21.38 -19.17
CA ASP A 743 12.58 -21.68 -17.74
C ASP A 743 11.35 -20.99 -17.13
N ASP A 744 10.97 -19.81 -17.63
CA ASP A 744 9.78 -19.10 -17.16
C ASP A 744 8.48 -19.87 -17.48
N ASP A 745 8.45 -20.66 -18.55
CA ASP A 745 7.29 -21.51 -18.87
C ASP A 745 7.09 -22.63 -17.83
N GLU A 746 8.18 -23.28 -17.41
CA GLU A 746 8.11 -24.41 -16.47
C GLU A 746 7.68 -23.97 -15.07
N LYS A 747 8.07 -22.77 -14.63
CA LYS A 747 7.65 -22.20 -13.35
C LYS A 747 6.16 -21.82 -13.35
N ILE A 748 5.67 -21.24 -14.45
CA ILE A 748 4.24 -20.90 -14.58
C ILE A 748 3.36 -22.15 -14.55
N ASP A 749 3.79 -23.23 -15.20
CA ASP A 749 3.04 -24.51 -15.20
C ASP A 749 2.97 -25.15 -13.80
N ASN A 750 3.95 -24.88 -12.92
CA ASN A 750 3.92 -25.34 -11.52
C ASN A 750 3.04 -24.46 -10.62
N GLU A 751 3.07 -23.13 -10.77
CA GLU A 751 2.22 -22.21 -9.99
C GLU A 751 0.72 -22.30 -10.39
N MET A 752 0.40 -22.59 -11.66
CA MET A 752 -0.98 -22.72 -12.13
C MET A 752 -1.74 -23.91 -11.53
N ASN A 753 -1.06 -24.95 -11.05
CA ASN A 753 -1.72 -26.09 -10.41
C ASN A 753 -2.31 -25.75 -9.02
N ASP A 754 -1.82 -24.69 -8.37
CA ASP A 754 -2.28 -24.29 -7.02
C ASP A 754 -3.42 -23.24 -7.05
N THR A 755 -3.66 -22.53 -8.17
CA THR A 755 -4.64 -21.43 -8.25
C THR A 755 -5.81 -21.66 -9.22
N ALA A 756 -6.21 -22.91 -9.46
CA ALA A 756 -7.19 -23.32 -10.49
C ALA A 756 -8.62 -22.69 -10.41
N THR A 757 -8.90 -21.78 -9.47
CA THR A 757 -10.23 -21.16 -9.29
C THR A 757 -10.45 -19.84 -10.02
N THR A 758 -9.41 -19.18 -10.57
CA THR A 758 -9.60 -17.95 -11.37
C THR A 758 -9.21 -18.18 -12.82
N GLY A 759 -10.17 -18.49 -13.68
CA GLY A 759 -10.00 -18.84 -15.10
C GLY A 759 -9.47 -17.73 -16.03
N LYS A 760 -8.37 -17.07 -15.68
CA LYS A 760 -7.63 -16.16 -16.56
C LYS A 760 -6.51 -16.94 -17.25
N GLU A 761 -6.62 -17.13 -18.56
CA GLU A 761 -5.54 -17.65 -19.41
C GLU A 761 -4.34 -16.70 -19.30
N HIS A 762 -3.28 -17.11 -18.57
CA HIS A 762 -2.00 -16.41 -18.60
C HIS A 762 -1.39 -16.59 -19.99
N ILE A 763 -1.12 -15.48 -20.68
CA ILE A 763 -0.45 -15.52 -21.99
C ILE A 763 0.98 -15.99 -21.75
N ARG A 764 1.33 -17.18 -22.27
CA ARG A 764 2.69 -17.73 -22.15
C ARG A 764 3.71 -16.82 -22.84
N ILE A 765 4.72 -16.39 -22.09
CA ILE A 765 5.82 -15.55 -22.60
C ILE A 765 6.49 -16.24 -23.78
N SER A 766 6.74 -17.55 -23.71
CA SER A 766 7.38 -18.27 -24.83
C SER A 766 6.57 -18.22 -26.12
N THR A 767 5.24 -18.22 -26.03
CA THR A 767 4.39 -18.05 -27.21
C THR A 767 4.58 -16.64 -27.78
N ILE A 768 4.63 -15.60 -26.96
CA ILE A 768 4.90 -14.24 -27.46
C ILE A 768 6.32 -14.17 -28.05
N VAL A 769 7.30 -14.78 -27.36
CA VAL A 769 8.72 -14.61 -27.64
C VAL A 769 9.21 -15.41 -28.84
N SER A 770 8.68 -16.62 -29.03
CA SER A 770 8.98 -17.46 -30.20
C SER A 770 8.56 -16.81 -31.52
N HIS A 771 7.66 -15.83 -31.49
CA HIS A 771 7.23 -15.07 -32.66
C HIS A 771 8.08 -13.82 -32.93
N TYR A 772 9.00 -13.41 -32.03
CA TYR A 772 9.90 -12.30 -32.31
C TYR A 772 11.04 -12.71 -33.23
N ARG A 773 11.17 -11.96 -34.33
CA ARG A 773 12.20 -12.13 -35.37
C ARG A 773 13.60 -12.10 -34.78
N GLU A 774 13.85 -11.23 -33.83
CA GLU A 774 15.16 -10.97 -33.23
C GLU A 774 15.63 -12.14 -32.37
N VAL A 775 14.70 -12.81 -31.68
CA VAL A 775 15.00 -14.02 -30.91
C VAL A 775 15.25 -15.19 -31.84
N GLN A 776 14.47 -15.32 -32.92
CA GLN A 776 14.72 -16.34 -33.94
C GLN A 776 16.08 -16.13 -34.63
N LEU A 777 16.46 -14.88 -34.88
CA LEU A 777 17.79 -14.52 -35.40
C LEU A 777 18.88 -14.95 -34.42
N LEU A 778 18.78 -14.53 -33.15
CA LEU A 778 19.73 -14.90 -32.10
C LEU A 778 19.86 -16.43 -31.97
N HIS A 779 18.74 -17.16 -31.94
CA HIS A 779 18.73 -18.61 -31.90
C HIS A 779 19.43 -19.25 -33.10
N CYS A 780 19.27 -18.68 -34.31
CA CYS A 780 20.01 -19.15 -35.48
C CYS A 780 21.52 -18.89 -35.35
N ILE A 781 21.93 -17.71 -34.86
CA ILE A 781 23.36 -17.39 -34.64
C ILE A 781 23.98 -18.30 -33.57
N VAL A 782 23.25 -18.61 -32.48
CA VAL A 782 23.71 -19.57 -31.46
C VAL A 782 23.93 -20.96 -32.05
N ASN A 783 22.99 -21.44 -32.87
CA ASN A 783 23.15 -22.74 -33.52
C ASN A 783 24.27 -22.76 -34.57
N ILE A 784 24.52 -21.63 -35.24
CA ILE A 784 25.70 -21.43 -36.09
C ILE A 784 26.97 -21.59 -35.25
N ALA A 785 27.09 -20.86 -34.13
CA ALA A 785 28.26 -20.94 -33.25
C ALA A 785 28.50 -22.37 -32.72
N LEU A 786 27.44 -23.03 -32.22
CA LEU A 786 27.51 -24.40 -31.71
C LEU A 786 27.85 -25.42 -32.81
N GLY A 787 27.30 -25.23 -34.00
CA GLY A 787 27.58 -26.06 -35.16
C GLY A 787 29.05 -25.95 -35.58
N MET A 788 29.59 -24.73 -35.62
CA MET A 788 31.01 -24.49 -35.91
C MET A 788 31.93 -25.13 -34.87
N MET A 789 31.62 -24.97 -33.57
CA MET A 789 32.40 -25.60 -32.50
C MET A 789 32.38 -27.13 -32.56
N LYS A 790 31.28 -27.71 -33.07
CA LYS A 790 31.11 -29.16 -33.25
C LYS A 790 31.53 -29.66 -34.64
N GLN A 791 32.05 -28.78 -35.52
CA GLN A 791 32.39 -29.08 -36.91
C GLN A 791 31.22 -29.70 -37.69
N LYS A 792 30.02 -29.15 -37.51
CA LYS A 792 28.78 -29.61 -38.16
C LYS A 792 28.32 -28.63 -39.24
N ASP A 793 29.11 -28.51 -40.29
CA ASP A 793 28.93 -27.48 -41.34
C ASP A 793 27.54 -27.51 -41.98
N LYS A 794 26.93 -28.69 -42.12
CA LYS A 794 25.56 -28.84 -42.65
C LYS A 794 24.49 -28.20 -41.75
N GLU A 795 24.62 -28.32 -40.42
CA GLU A 795 23.69 -27.67 -39.49
C GLU A 795 23.90 -26.15 -39.54
N VAL A 796 25.16 -25.70 -39.61
CA VAL A 796 25.52 -24.27 -39.75
C VAL A 796 24.90 -23.68 -41.02
N GLY A 797 25.07 -24.35 -42.16
CA GLY A 797 24.54 -23.91 -43.45
C GLY A 797 23.03 -23.70 -43.43
N VAL A 798 22.27 -24.62 -42.82
CA VAL A 798 20.80 -24.48 -42.67
C VAL A 798 20.42 -23.21 -41.91
N HIS A 799 21.14 -22.90 -40.82
CA HIS A 799 20.86 -21.71 -40.02
C HIS A 799 21.28 -20.41 -40.71
N VAL A 800 22.39 -20.40 -41.45
CA VAL A 800 22.80 -19.25 -42.27
C VAL A 800 21.73 -18.93 -43.32
N ILE A 801 21.25 -19.96 -44.04
CA ILE A 801 20.18 -19.78 -45.02
C ILE A 801 18.90 -19.28 -44.33
N ARG A 802 18.53 -19.84 -43.18
CA ARG A 802 17.36 -19.37 -42.43
C ARG A 802 17.46 -17.90 -42.02
N CYS A 803 18.65 -17.40 -41.69
CA CYS A 803 18.87 -15.98 -41.39
C CYS A 803 18.66 -15.08 -42.61
N LEU A 804 19.08 -15.55 -43.78
CA LEU A 804 19.12 -14.79 -45.03
C LEU A 804 17.86 -14.96 -45.90
N GLU A 805 17.09 -16.02 -45.71
CA GLU A 805 15.91 -16.33 -46.51
C GLU A 805 14.84 -15.24 -46.36
N GLU A 806 14.34 -14.73 -47.48
CA GLU A 806 13.15 -13.87 -47.50
C GLU A 806 11.94 -14.76 -47.19
N ARG A 807 11.27 -14.48 -46.06
CA ARG A 807 10.05 -15.19 -45.70
C ARG A 807 8.89 -14.22 -45.72
N VAL A 808 7.79 -14.69 -46.31
CA VAL A 808 6.49 -14.08 -46.12
C VAL A 808 6.11 -14.37 -44.67
N LEU A 809 6.36 -13.40 -43.79
CA LEU A 809 5.83 -13.45 -42.44
C LEU A 809 4.33 -13.21 -42.59
N ALA A 810 3.58 -14.30 -42.76
CA ALA A 810 2.14 -14.25 -42.58
C ALA A 810 1.93 -13.77 -41.14
N THR A 811 1.53 -12.52 -40.96
CA THR A 811 1.12 -12.02 -39.66
C THR A 811 0.01 -12.94 -39.16
N GLU A 812 -0.09 -13.18 -37.84
CA GLU A 812 -1.14 -14.07 -37.33
C GLU A 812 -2.54 -13.59 -37.77
N GLU A 813 -2.71 -12.29 -37.96
CA GLU A 813 -3.89 -11.69 -38.59
C GLU A 813 -4.15 -12.22 -40.01
N GLU A 814 -3.13 -12.34 -40.87
CA GLU A 814 -3.27 -12.84 -42.24
C GLU A 814 -3.51 -14.36 -42.31
N ARG A 815 -2.89 -15.16 -41.42
CA ARG A 815 -3.17 -16.61 -41.36
C ARG A 815 -4.62 -16.91 -41.00
N PHE A 816 -5.27 -16.03 -40.23
CA PHE A 816 -6.66 -16.21 -39.80
C PHE A 816 -7.70 -15.46 -40.64
N HIS A 817 -7.34 -14.35 -41.29
CA HIS A 817 -8.27 -13.54 -42.10
C HIS A 817 -8.27 -13.84 -43.60
N GLY A 818 -7.32 -14.64 -44.11
CA GLY A 818 -7.31 -15.07 -45.53
C GLY A 818 -7.14 -13.93 -46.54
N THR A 819 -6.93 -12.70 -46.11
CA THR A 819 -6.69 -11.53 -46.94
C THR A 819 -5.18 -11.33 -47.09
N MET A 820 -4.57 -12.00 -48.08
CA MET A 820 -3.11 -12.01 -48.32
C MET A 820 -2.54 -10.74 -48.99
N ASN A 821 -3.23 -9.60 -48.91
CA ASN A 821 -2.96 -8.52 -49.87
C ASN A 821 -1.80 -7.58 -49.53
N ASN A 822 -1.11 -7.69 -48.38
CA ASN A 822 0.03 -6.80 -48.04
C ASN A 822 1.07 -7.46 -47.09
N SER A 823 1.37 -8.74 -47.27
CA SER A 823 2.39 -9.41 -46.45
C SER A 823 3.79 -8.88 -46.78
N ALA A 824 4.42 -8.16 -45.85
CA ALA A 824 5.78 -7.68 -46.02
C ALA A 824 6.74 -8.88 -46.03
N VAL A 825 7.46 -9.08 -47.13
CA VAL A 825 8.54 -10.06 -47.20
C VAL A 825 9.71 -9.53 -46.39
N LEU A 826 10.11 -10.25 -45.36
CA LEU A 826 11.20 -9.85 -44.46
C LEU A 826 12.18 -11.01 -44.29
N THR A 827 13.47 -10.68 -44.27
CA THR A 827 14.53 -11.61 -43.85
C THR A 827 14.53 -11.75 -42.32
N LEU A 828 15.33 -12.66 -41.72
CA LEU A 828 15.54 -12.63 -40.26
C LEU A 828 16.71 -11.68 -39.91
N ALA A 829 17.82 -11.78 -40.63
CA ALA A 829 19.00 -10.94 -40.41
C ALA A 829 18.78 -9.50 -40.90
N HIS A 830 19.35 -8.52 -40.19
CA HIS A 830 19.44 -7.14 -40.67
C HIS A 830 20.50 -7.06 -41.78
N PRO A 831 20.37 -6.19 -42.81
CA PRO A 831 21.35 -6.06 -43.88
C PRO A 831 22.80 -5.89 -43.41
N ILE A 832 23.02 -5.20 -42.29
CA ILE A 832 24.35 -5.01 -41.66
C ILE A 832 25.04 -6.34 -41.34
N MET A 833 24.29 -7.43 -41.14
CA MET A 833 24.83 -8.76 -40.81
C MET A 833 25.02 -9.65 -42.06
N TYR A 834 24.61 -9.19 -43.25
CA TYR A 834 24.70 -10.01 -44.46
C TYR A 834 26.15 -10.32 -44.82
N ASP A 835 27.02 -9.34 -44.69
CA ASP A 835 28.45 -9.51 -44.97
C ASP A 835 29.08 -10.61 -44.10
N ASP A 836 28.91 -10.50 -42.79
CA ASP A 836 29.41 -11.50 -41.83
C ASP A 836 28.83 -12.92 -42.11
N LEU A 837 27.52 -13.02 -42.41
CA LEU A 837 26.87 -14.30 -42.74
C LEU A 837 27.36 -14.89 -44.08
N LEU A 838 27.62 -14.04 -45.08
CA LEU A 838 28.15 -14.45 -46.37
C LEU A 838 29.62 -14.86 -46.28
N CYS A 839 30.43 -14.14 -45.50
CA CYS A 839 31.80 -14.53 -45.17
C CYS A 839 31.84 -15.90 -44.51
N LEU A 840 30.93 -16.18 -43.58
CA LEU A 840 30.84 -17.48 -42.94
C LEU A 840 30.42 -18.58 -43.92
N ALA A 841 29.40 -18.34 -44.75
CA ALA A 841 28.99 -19.28 -45.77
C ALA A 841 30.11 -19.59 -46.77
N TYR A 842 30.90 -18.57 -47.12
CA TYR A 842 32.05 -18.69 -47.98
C TYR A 842 33.13 -19.59 -47.35
N ALA A 843 33.50 -19.34 -46.09
CA ALA A 843 34.51 -20.14 -45.39
C ALA A 843 34.13 -21.62 -45.33
N ILE A 844 32.84 -21.93 -45.14
CA ILE A 844 32.32 -23.31 -45.21
C ILE A 844 32.50 -23.92 -46.61
N LEU A 845 32.14 -23.18 -47.67
CA LEU A 845 32.28 -23.65 -49.05
C LEU A 845 33.74 -23.84 -49.48
N GLU A 846 34.64 -23.02 -48.95
CA GLU A 846 36.09 -23.13 -49.16
C GLU A 846 36.63 -24.38 -48.45
N GLY A 847 36.27 -24.60 -47.18
CA GLY A 847 36.64 -25.81 -46.43
C GLY A 847 36.14 -27.10 -47.09
N GLU A 848 34.93 -27.11 -47.64
CA GLU A 848 34.44 -28.24 -48.45
C GLU A 848 35.30 -28.50 -49.70
N GLU A 849 35.77 -27.44 -50.37
CA GLU A 849 36.63 -27.55 -51.55
C GLU A 849 38.02 -28.07 -51.17
N GLU A 850 38.57 -27.63 -50.04
CA GLU A 850 39.83 -28.13 -49.50
C GLU A 850 39.74 -29.61 -49.11
N LEU A 851 38.63 -30.05 -48.51
CA LEU A 851 38.40 -31.47 -48.20
C LEU A 851 38.27 -32.33 -49.47
N GLU A 852 37.63 -31.80 -50.51
CA GLU A 852 37.48 -32.49 -51.80
C GLU A 852 38.81 -32.57 -52.57
N SER A 853 39.61 -31.51 -52.53
CA SER A 853 40.92 -31.45 -53.20
C SER A 853 42.05 -32.12 -52.41
N GLY A 854 41.92 -32.16 -51.08
CA GLY A 854 42.84 -32.79 -50.13
C GLY A 854 42.65 -34.30 -49.95
N ALA A 855 41.64 -34.90 -50.61
CA ALA A 855 41.46 -36.34 -50.71
C ALA A 855 42.55 -36.99 -51.58
N ILE A 856 43.78 -36.95 -51.07
CA ILE A 856 44.90 -37.78 -51.50
C ILE A 856 44.74 -39.12 -50.80
N ALA A 857 44.20 -40.10 -51.53
CA ALA A 857 44.57 -41.52 -51.48
C ALA A 857 45.07 -42.09 -50.13
N GLU A 858 44.17 -42.27 -49.17
CA GLU A 858 44.31 -43.41 -48.26
C GLU A 858 43.35 -44.50 -48.77
N GLU A 859 43.94 -45.50 -49.44
CA GLU A 859 43.28 -46.73 -49.81
C GLU A 859 42.88 -47.50 -48.54
N ASP A 860 41.81 -48.28 -48.65
CA ASP A 860 41.46 -49.39 -47.75
C ASP A 860 40.63 -49.06 -46.49
N ASP A 861 39.31 -48.89 -46.69
CA ASP A 861 38.34 -49.86 -46.17
C ASP A 861 36.97 -49.60 -46.83
N GLY A 862 36.48 -50.59 -47.59
CA GLY A 862 35.33 -50.49 -48.52
C GLY A 862 33.94 -50.31 -47.90
N SER A 863 33.78 -49.32 -47.03
CA SER A 863 32.50 -48.98 -46.40
C SER A 863 32.16 -47.50 -46.61
N SER A 864 31.07 -47.32 -47.38
CA SER A 864 30.30 -46.10 -47.65
C SER A 864 30.89 -45.08 -48.63
N THR A 865 30.20 -45.00 -49.77
CA THR A 865 30.07 -43.81 -50.61
C THR A 865 29.63 -42.62 -49.77
N ASN A 866 30.57 -41.90 -49.16
CA ASN A 866 30.32 -40.58 -48.63
C ASN A 866 30.13 -39.66 -49.83
N ILE A 867 28.92 -39.64 -50.39
CA ILE A 867 28.45 -38.51 -51.19
C ILE A 867 28.73 -37.30 -50.30
N THR A 868 29.68 -36.45 -50.71
CA THR A 868 30.09 -35.25 -50.01
C THR A 868 28.83 -34.41 -49.79
N ALA A 869 28.28 -34.53 -48.58
CA ALA A 869 27.05 -33.85 -48.23
C ALA A 869 27.38 -32.37 -48.15
N THR A 870 26.96 -31.61 -49.16
CA THR A 870 27.16 -30.16 -49.16
C THR A 870 26.34 -29.54 -48.03
N ALA A 871 26.92 -28.55 -47.34
CA ALA A 871 26.30 -27.81 -46.27
C ALA A 871 25.10 -26.98 -46.76
N PHE A 872 25.14 -26.57 -48.02
CA PHE A 872 24.09 -25.81 -48.69
C PHE A 872 23.46 -26.64 -49.82
N ASN A 873 22.13 -26.62 -49.91
CA ASN A 873 21.40 -27.15 -51.06
C ASN A 873 21.31 -26.09 -52.18
N VAL A 874 20.78 -26.47 -53.35
CA VAL A 874 20.65 -25.56 -54.51
C VAL A 874 19.88 -24.29 -54.15
N HIS A 875 18.79 -24.41 -53.39
CA HIS A 875 18.00 -23.27 -52.89
C HIS A 875 18.81 -22.33 -52.00
N GLY A 876 19.60 -22.89 -51.07
CA GLY A 876 20.47 -22.14 -50.18
C GLY A 876 21.52 -21.34 -50.96
N ILE A 877 22.18 -21.94 -51.94
CA ILE A 877 23.15 -21.23 -52.78
C ILE A 877 22.49 -20.09 -53.55
N HIS A 878 21.26 -20.26 -54.05
CA HIS A 878 20.53 -19.16 -54.68
C HIS A 878 20.24 -18.00 -53.72
N ILE A 879 19.86 -18.29 -52.47
CA ILE A 879 19.67 -17.25 -51.45
C ILE A 879 20.98 -16.51 -51.17
N LEU A 880 22.10 -17.22 -51.04
CA LEU A 880 23.42 -16.59 -50.85
C LEU A 880 23.79 -15.68 -52.03
N MET A 881 23.59 -16.13 -53.27
CA MET A 881 23.83 -15.31 -54.47
C MET A 881 22.92 -14.08 -54.53
N ALA A 882 21.65 -14.22 -54.15
CA ALA A 882 20.71 -13.11 -54.10
C ALA A 882 21.13 -12.05 -53.07
N ARG A 883 21.55 -12.48 -51.88
CA ARG A 883 22.02 -11.57 -50.81
C ARG A 883 23.35 -10.92 -51.12
N LEU A 884 24.27 -11.65 -51.75
CA LEU A 884 25.52 -11.07 -52.25
C LEU A 884 25.23 -9.98 -53.29
N SER A 885 24.24 -10.19 -54.17
CA SER A 885 23.84 -9.17 -55.15
C SER A 885 23.27 -7.93 -54.47
N GLN A 886 22.42 -8.10 -53.45
CA GLN A 886 21.88 -6.99 -52.66
C GLN A 886 22.97 -6.23 -51.88
N LEU A 887 23.96 -6.94 -51.32
CA LEU A 887 25.07 -6.31 -50.61
C LEU A 887 25.89 -5.41 -51.54
N ILE A 888 26.19 -5.89 -52.75
CA ILE A 888 26.91 -5.13 -53.78
C ILE A 888 26.12 -3.87 -54.20
N GLU A 889 24.81 -4.00 -54.39
CA GLU A 889 23.94 -2.86 -54.70
C GLU A 889 23.94 -1.83 -53.57
N TRP A 890 23.99 -2.29 -52.32
CA TRP A 890 23.99 -1.42 -51.15
C TRP A 890 25.31 -0.68 -50.98
N GLU A 891 26.46 -1.35 -51.14
CA GLU A 891 27.78 -0.71 -51.13
C GLU A 891 27.89 0.37 -52.21
N HIS A 892 27.41 0.10 -53.43
CA HIS A 892 27.36 1.09 -54.50
C HIS A 892 26.49 2.31 -54.14
N PHE A 893 25.39 2.10 -53.42
CA PHE A 893 24.53 3.17 -52.95
C PHE A 893 25.20 4.01 -51.86
N GLU A 894 25.88 3.39 -50.89
CA GLU A 894 26.55 4.07 -49.79
C GLU A 894 27.76 4.89 -50.27
N ILE A 895 28.57 4.32 -51.19
CA ILE A 895 29.65 5.06 -51.87
C ILE A 895 29.10 6.29 -52.58
N LYS A 896 27.97 6.14 -53.30
CA LYS A 896 27.31 7.26 -54.00
C LYS A 896 26.78 8.32 -53.04
N ARG A 897 26.26 7.92 -51.88
CA ARG A 897 25.77 8.84 -50.83
C ARG A 897 26.93 9.61 -50.20
N LEU A 898 28.02 8.94 -49.87
CA LEU A 898 29.22 9.58 -49.32
C LEU A 898 29.86 10.55 -50.33
N SER A 899 29.92 10.18 -51.62
CA SER A 899 30.41 11.09 -52.65
C SER A 899 29.50 12.31 -52.83
N SER A 900 28.17 12.16 -52.73
CA SER A 900 27.24 13.30 -52.84
C SER A 900 27.24 14.22 -51.60
N SER A 901 27.55 13.68 -50.41
CA SER A 901 27.64 14.50 -49.18
C SER A 901 28.91 15.34 -49.16
N ALA A 902 30.03 14.77 -49.66
CA ALA A 902 31.28 15.51 -49.81
C ALA A 902 31.17 16.65 -50.84
N GLU A 903 30.39 16.47 -51.91
CA GLU A 903 30.10 17.53 -52.89
C GLU A 903 29.18 18.64 -52.32
N GLN A 904 28.39 18.35 -51.27
CA GLN A 904 27.48 19.32 -50.65
C GLN A 904 28.14 20.18 -49.56
N GLU A 905 29.15 19.66 -48.86
CA GLU A 905 29.94 20.43 -47.87
C GLU A 905 30.96 21.38 -48.52
N GLU A 906 31.35 21.15 -49.78
CA GLU A 906 32.19 22.09 -50.54
C GLU A 906 31.40 23.32 -51.04
N ASP A 907 30.08 23.22 -51.23
CA ASP A 907 29.24 24.34 -51.70
C ASP A 907 28.69 25.23 -50.56
N GLU A 908 28.61 24.75 -49.30
CA GLU A 908 28.12 25.55 -48.15
C GLU A 908 29.23 26.34 -47.42
N ASN A 909 30.50 26.06 -47.68
CA ASN A 909 31.63 26.77 -47.05
C ASN A 909 32.02 28.10 -47.74
N ASP A 910 31.39 28.45 -48.88
CA ASP A 910 31.73 29.65 -49.65
C ASP A 910 30.78 30.86 -49.42
N GLU A 911 29.74 30.76 -48.58
CA GLU A 911 28.75 31.85 -48.41
C GLU A 911 28.70 32.57 -47.04
N ASP A 912 29.53 32.25 -46.02
CA ASP A 912 29.37 32.85 -44.68
C ASP A 912 30.64 33.41 -43.98
N GLU A 913 31.64 33.89 -44.73
CA GLU A 913 32.75 34.71 -44.17
C GLU A 913 32.36 36.19 -43.91
N GLY A 914 31.11 36.43 -43.50
CA GLY A 914 30.46 37.72 -43.65
C GLY A 914 30.06 38.51 -42.41
N ASN A 915 30.04 37.99 -41.18
CA ASN A 915 29.75 38.83 -39.99
C ASN A 915 29.89 38.08 -38.64
N SER A 916 31.00 38.25 -37.91
CA SER A 916 30.96 38.20 -36.44
C SER A 916 32.25 38.78 -35.85
N MET A 917 32.14 40.01 -35.37
CA MET A 917 33.16 40.77 -34.67
C MET A 917 32.77 40.79 -33.18
N MET A 918 33.72 40.44 -32.32
CA MET A 918 33.70 40.53 -30.84
C MET A 918 32.95 39.42 -30.08
N HIS A 919 33.69 38.40 -29.65
CA HIS A 919 33.84 38.09 -28.23
C HIS A 919 35.06 37.18 -28.02
N ASP A 920 36.10 37.77 -27.45
CA ASP A 920 37.22 37.05 -26.82
C ASP A 920 36.72 36.44 -25.50
N ASP A 921 37.06 35.16 -25.29
CA ASP A 921 37.16 34.39 -24.04
C ASP A 921 36.52 32.99 -24.19
N ASP A 922 37.30 32.02 -24.71
CA ASP A 922 37.33 30.61 -24.26
C ASP A 922 38.22 29.73 -25.16
N GLU A 923 39.54 29.96 -25.10
CA GLU A 923 40.54 29.00 -25.57
C GLU A 923 40.81 27.95 -24.48
N ASN A 924 39.97 26.90 -24.35
CA ASN A 924 40.44 25.67 -23.69
C ASN A 924 39.70 24.35 -23.99
N ASN A 925 38.88 24.25 -25.04
CA ASN A 925 38.19 22.98 -25.34
C ASN A 925 38.28 22.49 -26.80
N LYS A 926 39.28 22.97 -27.56
CA LYS A 926 39.46 22.62 -28.99
C LYS A 926 40.65 21.71 -29.32
N MET A 927 41.36 21.15 -28.33
CA MET A 927 42.51 20.25 -28.57
C MET A 927 42.24 18.74 -28.54
N ASN A 928 41.02 18.27 -28.27
CA ASN A 928 40.75 16.82 -28.21
C ASN A 928 39.89 16.23 -29.34
N ASN A 929 39.52 17.01 -30.37
CA ASN A 929 38.59 16.53 -31.41
C ASN A 929 39.12 16.59 -32.86
N SER A 930 40.41 16.85 -33.10
CA SER A 930 40.99 16.91 -34.47
C SER A 930 42.01 15.79 -34.78
N GLN A 931 42.06 14.72 -33.99
CA GLN A 931 42.98 13.59 -34.22
C GLN A 931 42.33 12.24 -34.53
N ASN A 932 41.00 12.16 -34.72
CA ASN A 932 40.31 10.89 -35.03
C ASN A 932 39.84 10.76 -36.49
N GLU A 933 40.33 11.59 -37.40
CA GLU A 933 39.86 11.64 -38.80
C GLU A 933 40.88 11.10 -39.82
N LYS A 934 41.70 10.12 -39.42
CA LYS A 934 42.58 9.38 -40.34
C LYS A 934 42.42 7.88 -40.13
N ASP A 935 42.24 7.19 -41.25
CA ASP A 935 42.08 5.75 -41.46
C ASP A 935 40.67 5.20 -41.15
N VAL A 936 39.69 5.60 -41.98
CA VAL A 936 38.54 4.72 -42.28
C VAL A 936 39.11 3.53 -43.05
N ASP A 937 39.44 2.48 -42.31
CA ASP A 937 39.97 1.22 -42.82
C ASP A 937 38.93 0.57 -43.76
N THR A 938 39.11 0.80 -45.06
CA THR A 938 38.24 0.27 -46.13
C THR A 938 38.53 -1.21 -46.46
N THR A 939 39.37 -1.87 -45.68
CA THR A 939 39.58 -3.33 -45.72
C THR A 939 38.57 -4.05 -44.84
N LYS A 940 37.31 -4.15 -45.27
CA LYS A 940 36.29 -4.86 -44.48
C LYS A 940 35.69 -6.11 -45.10
N LEU A 941 36.27 -6.59 -46.19
CA LEU A 941 35.95 -7.88 -46.76
C LEU A 941 37.22 -8.72 -46.77
N THR A 942 37.28 -9.78 -45.95
CA THR A 942 38.37 -10.77 -45.98
C THR A 942 38.50 -11.42 -47.35
N TYR A 943 37.42 -11.40 -48.14
CA TYR A 943 37.32 -11.98 -49.48
C TYR A 943 36.78 -10.99 -50.50
N THR A 944 37.39 -10.93 -51.68
CA THR A 944 36.88 -10.07 -52.76
C THR A 944 35.56 -10.61 -53.31
N VAL A 945 34.65 -9.71 -53.71
CA VAL A 945 33.36 -10.08 -54.35
C VAL A 945 33.51 -11.11 -55.49
N PRO A 946 34.52 -11.02 -56.39
CA PRO A 946 34.74 -12.05 -57.41
C PRO A 946 35.08 -13.43 -56.85
N GLN A 947 35.86 -13.51 -55.76
CA GLN A 947 36.17 -14.77 -55.09
C GLN A 947 34.89 -15.38 -54.50
N MET A 948 34.08 -14.58 -53.80
CA MET A 948 32.79 -15.03 -53.25
C MET A 948 31.87 -15.60 -54.35
N ARG A 949 31.74 -14.89 -55.48
CA ARG A 949 30.95 -15.36 -56.63
C ARG A 949 31.46 -16.70 -57.19
N LEU A 950 32.78 -16.85 -57.32
CA LEU A 950 33.38 -18.08 -57.85
C LEU A 950 33.10 -19.27 -56.92
N SER A 951 33.31 -19.13 -55.62
CA SER A 951 33.05 -20.22 -54.67
C SER A 951 31.56 -20.55 -54.57
N LEU A 952 30.66 -19.57 -54.66
CA LEU A 952 29.21 -19.83 -54.76
C LEU A 952 28.85 -20.61 -56.04
N CYS A 953 29.46 -20.30 -57.18
CA CYS A 953 29.25 -21.07 -58.42
C CYS A 953 29.74 -22.52 -58.30
N LYS A 954 30.89 -22.76 -57.66
CA LYS A 954 31.40 -24.11 -57.38
C LYS A 954 30.48 -24.85 -56.40
N GLY A 955 30.08 -24.18 -55.32
CA GLY A 955 29.10 -24.69 -54.36
C GLY A 955 27.77 -25.07 -55.00
N LEU A 956 27.28 -24.27 -55.95
CA LEU A 956 26.07 -24.57 -56.73
C LEU A 956 26.21 -25.88 -57.53
N ALA A 957 27.36 -26.06 -58.19
CA ALA A 957 27.63 -27.28 -58.94
C ALA A 957 27.64 -28.51 -58.02
N ARG A 958 28.31 -28.43 -56.86
CA ARG A 958 28.32 -29.50 -55.86
C ARG A 958 26.92 -29.81 -55.30
N ALA A 959 26.17 -28.77 -54.96
CA ALA A 959 24.80 -28.92 -54.45
C ALA A 959 23.89 -29.58 -55.49
N PHE A 960 24.03 -29.24 -56.77
CA PHE A 960 23.28 -29.85 -57.87
C PHE A 960 23.63 -31.34 -58.06
N VAL A 961 24.92 -31.67 -57.97
CA VAL A 961 25.38 -33.07 -58.00
C VAL A 961 24.81 -33.84 -56.81
N SER A 962 24.94 -33.32 -55.58
CA SER A 962 24.42 -33.95 -54.36
C SER A 962 22.90 -34.16 -54.42
N GLU A 963 22.12 -33.16 -54.85
CA GLU A 963 20.67 -33.27 -54.94
C GLU A 963 20.23 -34.29 -56.01
N ASN A 964 20.93 -34.34 -57.16
CA ASN A 964 20.66 -35.35 -58.19
C ASN A 964 21.05 -36.75 -57.74
N SER A 965 22.16 -36.91 -57.01
CA SER A 965 22.54 -38.18 -56.41
C SER A 965 21.53 -38.64 -55.35
N LEU A 966 21.00 -37.74 -54.53
CA LEU A 966 19.93 -38.04 -53.58
C LEU A 966 18.61 -38.41 -54.28
N LYS A 967 18.27 -37.75 -55.39
CA LYS A 967 17.10 -38.11 -56.21
C LYS A 967 17.28 -39.48 -56.86
N GLN A 968 18.48 -39.81 -57.34
CA GLN A 968 18.80 -41.15 -57.85
C GLN A 968 18.70 -42.20 -56.75
N GLN A 969 19.33 -41.98 -55.59
CA GLN A 969 19.20 -42.88 -54.44
C GLN A 969 17.74 -43.03 -53.99
N LYS A 970 16.97 -41.94 -53.91
CA LYS A 970 15.55 -42.02 -53.55
C LYS A 970 14.74 -42.77 -54.59
N ASN A 971 15.05 -42.65 -55.87
CA ASN A 971 14.42 -43.43 -56.94
C ASN A 971 14.81 -44.91 -56.86
N ASP A 972 16.08 -45.21 -56.57
CA ASP A 972 16.58 -46.57 -56.40
C ASP A 972 15.98 -47.24 -55.15
N TYR A 973 15.87 -46.50 -54.05
CA TYR A 973 15.17 -46.91 -52.82
C TYR A 973 13.65 -46.96 -53.00
N SER A 974 13.06 -46.11 -53.84
CA SER A 974 11.62 -46.17 -54.16
C SER A 974 11.31 -47.39 -55.02
N MET A 975 12.17 -47.74 -55.98
CA MET A 975 12.04 -49.01 -56.73
C MET A 975 12.23 -50.21 -55.80
N MET A 976 13.23 -50.18 -54.92
CA MET A 976 13.42 -51.24 -53.91
C MET A 976 12.31 -51.27 -52.85
N SER A 977 11.72 -50.13 -52.50
CA SER A 977 10.61 -50.02 -51.55
C SER A 977 9.27 -50.42 -52.16
N GLU A 978 9.05 -50.25 -53.45
CA GLU A 978 7.89 -50.82 -54.15
C GLU A 978 8.01 -52.35 -54.15
N ASP A 979 9.20 -52.90 -54.45
CA ASP A 979 9.46 -54.35 -54.36
C ASP A 979 9.31 -54.89 -52.92
N VAL A 980 9.76 -54.14 -51.90
CA VAL A 980 9.62 -54.50 -50.48
C VAL A 980 8.21 -54.28 -49.94
N GLN A 981 7.45 -53.27 -50.43
CA GLN A 981 6.04 -53.09 -50.08
C GLN A 981 5.15 -54.13 -50.77
N GLU A 982 5.50 -54.62 -51.96
CA GLU A 982 4.83 -55.74 -52.63
C GLU A 982 5.12 -57.07 -51.91
N LEU A 983 6.34 -57.26 -51.39
CA LEU A 983 6.71 -58.37 -50.50
C LEU A 983 6.05 -58.28 -49.11
N ASN A 984 5.95 -57.10 -48.50
CA ASN A 984 5.28 -56.91 -47.21
C ASN A 984 3.74 -57.03 -47.33
N ALA A 985 3.15 -56.56 -48.43
CA ALA A 985 1.73 -56.79 -48.73
C ALA A 985 1.44 -58.28 -48.95
N SER A 986 2.37 -59.02 -49.55
CA SER A 986 2.29 -60.48 -49.71
C SER A 986 2.47 -61.24 -48.38
N PHE A 987 3.34 -60.76 -47.47
CA PHE A 987 3.54 -61.33 -46.14
C PHE A 987 2.35 -61.07 -45.18
N ILE A 988 1.73 -59.88 -45.27
CA ILE A 988 0.51 -59.54 -44.52
C ILE A 988 -0.72 -60.30 -45.06
N ALA A 989 -0.72 -60.67 -46.35
CA ALA A 989 -1.74 -61.55 -46.93
C ALA A 989 -1.61 -63.01 -46.47
N LEU A 990 -0.39 -63.54 -46.31
CA LEU A 990 -0.14 -64.88 -45.77
C LEU A 990 -0.36 -64.98 -44.24
N GLY A 991 -0.06 -63.91 -43.48
CA GLY A 991 -0.35 -63.85 -42.03
C GLY A 991 -1.83 -63.68 -41.67
N ARG A 992 -2.71 -63.41 -42.66
CA ARG A 992 -4.17 -63.32 -42.47
C ARG A 992 -4.92 -64.64 -42.68
N GLU A 993 -4.27 -65.69 -43.19
CA GLU A 993 -4.89 -67.02 -43.27
C GLU A 993 -4.73 -67.84 -41.98
N GLU A 994 -3.71 -67.61 -41.15
CA GLU A 994 -3.58 -68.29 -39.84
C GLU A 994 -4.50 -67.72 -38.76
N LYS A 995 -4.87 -66.43 -38.81
CA LYS A 995 -5.80 -65.81 -37.83
C LYS A 995 -7.28 -66.06 -38.12
N ASN A 996 -7.65 -66.61 -39.27
CA ASN A 996 -9.04 -66.98 -39.60
C ASN A 996 -9.41 -68.42 -39.18
N LEU A 997 -8.45 -69.23 -38.74
CA LEU A 997 -8.71 -70.57 -38.18
C LEU A 997 -8.92 -70.55 -36.64
N GLU A 998 -8.49 -69.50 -35.95
CA GLU A 998 -8.61 -69.38 -34.49
C GLU A 998 -9.93 -68.72 -34.03
N LEU A 999 -10.69 -68.10 -34.95
CA LEU A 999 -11.99 -67.48 -34.66
C LEU A 999 -13.21 -68.42 -34.87
N MET A 1000 -13.00 -69.69 -35.26
CA MET A 1000 -14.06 -70.69 -35.49
C MET A 1000 -14.22 -71.72 -34.37
N LEU A 1001 -13.49 -71.62 -33.26
CA LEU A 1001 -13.55 -72.59 -32.14
C LEU A 1001 -13.73 -72.00 -30.73
N ALA A 1002 -14.27 -70.78 -30.60
CA ALA A 1002 -14.71 -70.28 -29.30
C ALA A 1002 -16.20 -70.62 -29.05
N PRO A 1003 -16.54 -71.35 -27.98
CA PRO A 1003 -17.91 -71.77 -27.68
C PRO A 1003 -18.79 -70.61 -27.17
N PRO A 1004 -20.13 -70.68 -27.33
CA PRO A 1004 -21.03 -69.61 -26.95
C PRO A 1004 -21.52 -69.80 -25.51
N THR A 1005 -21.35 -68.78 -24.66
CA THR A 1005 -22.01 -68.68 -23.34
C THR A 1005 -22.18 -67.20 -23.00
N MET A 1006 -23.42 -66.71 -22.96
CA MET A 1006 -24.29 -66.52 -21.78
C MET A 1006 -23.97 -65.27 -20.97
#